data_AF-A0A1D7YH89-F1
#
_entry.id   AF-A0A1D7YH89-F1
#
_cell.length_a   1.000
_cell.length_b   1.000
_cell.length_c   1.000
_cell.angle_alpha   90.00
_cell.angle_beta   90.00
_cell.angle_gamma   90.00
#
_symmetry.space_group_name_H-M   'P 1'
#
loop_
_entity.id
_entity.type
_entity.pdbx_description
1 polymer ?
#
loop_
_entity_poly.entity_id
_entity_poly.type
_entity_poly.pdbx_seq_one_letter_code
_entity_poly.pdbx_strand_id
1 'polypeptide(L)'
;MARAQSGSPAKPDPGEVKVFRAEVTKAQIPLLLRAGQDGDELAEQGMRGGKSEVEVYLTDEQAAKLRKQGVDLIEHRVSAKAQALVQKASQGVFRPYGGSGGLKEEILRTAQANPGLTKVESIGKTVNGQDILALKLTRDARKTKDGSKPSVLYLSNQHAREWITPEMTRRLMHYYLDHYKTDQRIRRIVDTTELWFVISANPDGYDYTFKNSTTRLWRKNLRDVNGDGVIGTGDGVDLNRNFPYKWGYDDEGSSPNPTSETYRGASPESEPETKALDGFEKRVGFRYAVNYHSAAELLLYGVGWQVATPTPDDVVYKALAGTPGNPAIPGYHSQLSSELYTTNGEADGHASNVDGVAMFTPEMSTCQTASNVDPSDAWKPEDCQSVFNFPDDEKLIQQEFTKNIPFALSVAETAVHPDRPVSSVGLSAADFTPAAFSTSYSRGADQEVSVVVRKALGDKELKYRVNGGRVLGRTLRHWKGGRVYGGKDDLYFDEYRAKVRGGGPGDKVEVWFTGETKGGRKVSSSHFTYTVAERPQADTLVVAEEGTAATQAQKYVDAVQAAGHRAIVWDVATQGAPDALGVLKHFRTVVHYSGANGPANATQLQLRAYLNEGGRLIEAGELAGGSVDLGGGSLSDDFSQYYLGAYSRTSTKGATGFTGSGPLGGFTGALGDAPGNPLDKAGTYGVTSEELPVATYPQFKSAGAGRFAGTVNPYGPYSGSYMAAAVHTDDAYKRLTRTIDLTGVSATDKPALNMRLLWDTEPGYDHAVLEAHTVGADDWTTLPEAGGVTKTTVPADCGQGFLIAEHPWLKHYLTLADNACTAKGTTGSWNSLTGSSGGWQQVGFDLSAYAGKSVEVSISYITDPGTGGHGVLADDASLVVGGTAKQTEGFETSLGAWHVPGPPAGSPPVLKDWARSGTLFQTYGAVTTDDTVLLGFGLEQVSSAADRAALVKKAFAALGG
;
A
#
# COMPACT_ATOMS: atom_id res chain seq x y z
N MET A 1 2.09 -56.63 4.44
CA MET A 1 1.18 -56.21 3.34
C MET A 1 -0.21 -56.00 3.92
N ALA A 2 -0.53 -54.75 4.28
CA ALA A 2 -1.89 -54.32 4.55
C ALA A 2 -2.21 -53.26 3.49
N ARG A 3 -3.22 -53.54 2.64
CA ARG A 3 -3.66 -52.64 1.58
C ARG A 3 -4.30 -51.41 2.22
N ALA A 4 -3.70 -50.24 2.00
CA ALA A 4 -4.39 -48.97 2.20
C ALA A 4 -5.52 -48.87 1.16
N GLN A 5 -6.77 -48.79 1.63
CA GLN A 5 -7.91 -48.44 0.79
C GLN A 5 -7.74 -46.99 0.34
N SER A 6 -7.81 -46.78 -0.97
CA SER A 6 -7.94 -45.46 -1.59
C SER A 6 -9.23 -44.81 -1.10
N GLY A 7 -9.10 -43.84 -0.19
CA GLY A 7 -10.21 -42.95 0.16
C GLY A 7 -10.61 -42.12 -1.06
N SER A 8 -11.92 -41.93 -1.24
CA SER A 8 -12.49 -40.97 -2.19
C SER A 8 -11.85 -39.58 -2.05
N PRO A 9 -11.76 -38.77 -3.12
CA PRO A 9 -11.24 -37.42 -3.02
C PRO A 9 -12.08 -36.65 -1.98
N ALA A 10 -11.39 -36.02 -1.02
CA ALA A 10 -12.02 -35.16 -0.04
C ALA A 10 -12.82 -34.07 -0.76
N LYS A 11 -13.97 -33.68 -0.19
CA LYS A 11 -14.70 -32.50 -0.68
C LYS A 11 -13.75 -31.28 -0.60
N PRO A 12 -13.73 -30.39 -1.61
CA PRO A 12 -12.97 -29.14 -1.53
C PRO A 12 -13.38 -28.37 -0.29
N ASP A 13 -12.41 -27.96 0.52
CA ASP A 13 -12.63 -27.08 1.66
C ASP A 13 -12.71 -25.64 1.14
N PRO A 14 -13.84 -24.92 1.30
CA PRO A 14 -13.95 -23.53 0.88
C PRO A 14 -12.91 -22.61 1.53
N GLY A 15 -12.34 -23.02 2.68
CA GLY A 15 -11.30 -22.28 3.37
C GLY A 15 -9.86 -22.62 2.97
N GLU A 16 -9.66 -23.46 1.94
CA GLU A 16 -8.33 -23.79 1.44
C GLU A 16 -7.72 -22.59 0.69
N VAL A 17 -6.55 -22.12 1.15
CA VAL A 17 -5.73 -21.14 0.43
C VAL A 17 -4.99 -21.86 -0.71
N LYS A 18 -5.22 -21.39 -1.94
CA LYS A 18 -4.64 -21.94 -3.18
C LYS A 18 -3.78 -20.90 -3.87
N VAL A 19 -2.98 -21.37 -4.83
CA VAL A 19 -2.09 -20.52 -5.63
C VAL A 19 -2.79 -20.12 -6.91
N PHE A 20 -2.72 -18.84 -7.21
CA PHE A 20 -3.18 -18.28 -8.45
C PHE A 20 -2.08 -17.45 -9.09
N ARG A 21 -1.92 -17.55 -10.40
CA ARG A 21 -1.07 -16.67 -11.21
C ARG A 21 -1.92 -15.60 -11.83
N ALA A 22 -1.56 -14.35 -11.62
CA ALA A 22 -2.27 -13.17 -12.04
C ALA A 22 -1.47 -12.39 -13.08
N GLU A 23 -2.00 -12.16 -14.28
CA GLU A 23 -1.42 -11.10 -15.14
C GLU A 23 -1.99 -9.74 -14.71
N VAL A 24 -1.20 -8.95 -13.99
CA VAL A 24 -1.59 -7.61 -13.55
C VAL A 24 -0.86 -6.51 -14.30
N THR A 25 -1.61 -5.46 -14.62
CA THR A 25 -1.04 -4.16 -14.92
C THR A 25 -0.61 -3.45 -13.64
N LYS A 26 0.25 -2.45 -13.76
CA LYS A 26 0.67 -1.65 -12.62
C LYS A 26 -0.48 -0.98 -11.85
N ALA A 27 -1.58 -0.65 -12.54
CA ALA A 27 -2.78 -0.09 -11.92
C ALA A 27 -3.57 -1.10 -11.08
N GLN A 28 -3.30 -2.40 -11.24
CA GLN A 28 -3.99 -3.49 -10.56
C GLN A 28 -3.22 -4.04 -9.35
N ILE A 29 -1.95 -3.64 -9.17
CA ILE A 29 -1.16 -3.99 -7.98
C ILE A 29 -1.84 -3.51 -6.67
N PRO A 30 -2.38 -2.28 -6.58
CA PRO A 30 -3.13 -1.87 -5.39
C PRO A 30 -4.38 -2.72 -5.10
N LEU A 31 -5.00 -3.34 -6.11
CA LEU A 31 -6.15 -4.25 -5.89
C LEU A 31 -5.71 -5.51 -5.15
N LEU A 32 -4.58 -6.10 -5.56
CA LEU A 32 -3.99 -7.25 -4.89
C LEU A 32 -3.67 -6.95 -3.43
N LEU A 33 -2.97 -5.84 -3.17
CA LEU A 33 -2.64 -5.39 -1.81
C LEU A 33 -3.90 -5.17 -0.94
N ARG A 34 -4.94 -4.54 -1.49
CA ARG A 34 -6.20 -4.25 -0.79
C ARG A 34 -7.06 -5.50 -0.56
N ALA A 35 -6.95 -6.52 -1.41
CA ALA A 35 -7.52 -7.84 -1.15
C ALA A 35 -6.79 -8.61 -0.03
N GLY A 36 -5.85 -7.95 0.66
CA GLY A 36 -5.12 -8.53 1.76
C GLY A 36 -3.98 -9.43 1.31
N GLN A 37 -3.64 -9.43 0.01
CA GLN A 37 -2.45 -10.11 -0.47
C GLN A 37 -1.21 -9.36 -0.01
N ASP A 38 -0.17 -10.13 0.26
CA ASP A 38 1.10 -9.56 0.65
C ASP A 38 1.81 -9.02 -0.61
N GLY A 39 2.31 -7.78 -0.58
CA GLY A 39 3.08 -7.25 -1.70
C GLY A 39 4.43 -7.93 -1.93
N ASP A 40 4.92 -8.73 -0.97
CA ASP A 40 6.03 -9.67 -1.13
C ASP A 40 5.68 -10.77 -2.15
N GLU A 41 4.39 -11.09 -2.33
CA GLU A 41 3.88 -12.04 -3.33
C GLU A 41 3.83 -11.44 -4.74
N LEU A 42 3.95 -10.10 -4.86
CA LEU A 42 3.74 -9.33 -6.09
C LEU A 42 5.02 -9.02 -6.86
N ALA A 43 6.17 -9.47 -6.36
CA ALA A 43 7.45 -9.16 -6.96
C ALA A 43 7.91 -10.23 -7.95
N GLU A 44 7.82 -9.90 -9.24
CA GLU A 44 8.84 -10.33 -10.21
C GLU A 44 9.14 -9.25 -11.27
N GLN A 45 10.40 -9.25 -11.71
CA GLN A 45 11.04 -8.22 -12.51
C GLN A 45 10.51 -8.14 -13.96
N GLY A 46 10.13 -6.92 -14.36
CA GLY A 46 10.12 -6.50 -15.76
C GLY A 46 8.78 -6.67 -16.47
N MET A 47 7.99 -5.59 -16.52
CA MET A 47 6.79 -5.49 -17.35
C MET A 47 7.13 -5.75 -18.82
N ARG A 48 6.70 -6.89 -19.38
CA ARG A 48 6.69 -7.11 -20.83
C ARG A 48 5.34 -6.67 -21.37
N GLY A 49 5.31 -5.56 -22.11
CA GLY A 49 4.08 -5.07 -22.75
C GLY A 49 3.07 -4.39 -21.81
N GLY A 50 3.49 -3.98 -20.60
CA GLY A 50 2.66 -3.24 -19.64
C GLY A 50 1.90 -4.09 -18.62
N LYS A 51 2.14 -5.41 -18.59
CA LYS A 51 1.64 -6.36 -17.59
C LYS A 51 2.80 -7.16 -16.97
N SER A 52 2.60 -7.65 -15.76
CA SER A 52 3.48 -8.58 -15.03
C SER A 52 2.65 -9.76 -14.52
N GLU A 53 3.17 -10.97 -14.67
CA GLU A 53 2.62 -12.15 -13.98
C GLU A 53 3.04 -12.07 -12.50
N VAL A 54 2.09 -12.12 -11.58
CA VAL A 54 2.30 -12.15 -10.13
C VAL A 54 1.61 -13.37 -9.54
N GLU A 55 2.07 -13.83 -8.40
CA GLU A 55 1.44 -14.96 -7.74
C GLU A 55 0.66 -14.47 -6.52
N VAL A 56 -0.51 -15.03 -6.27
CA VAL A 56 -1.35 -14.63 -5.13
C VAL A 56 -1.98 -15.86 -4.50
N TYR A 57 -2.25 -15.73 -3.20
CA TYR A 57 -2.60 -16.80 -2.28
C TYR A 57 -3.97 -16.53 -1.74
N LEU A 58 -4.92 -17.21 -2.35
CA LEU A 58 -6.30 -16.86 -2.24
C LEU A 58 -7.10 -18.10 -1.89
N THR A 59 -8.08 -17.95 -1.01
CA THR A 59 -9.20 -18.90 -1.00
C THR A 59 -9.93 -18.85 -2.33
N ASP A 60 -10.77 -19.85 -2.64
CA ASP A 60 -11.60 -19.75 -3.85
C ASP A 60 -12.48 -18.48 -3.86
N GLU A 61 -12.86 -17.97 -2.69
CA GLU A 61 -13.61 -16.72 -2.49
C GLU A 61 -12.74 -15.49 -2.75
N GLN A 62 -11.51 -15.43 -2.21
CA GLN A 62 -10.56 -14.35 -2.48
C GLN A 62 -10.00 -14.40 -3.93
N ALA A 63 -9.94 -15.58 -4.54
CA ALA A 63 -9.56 -15.73 -5.94
C ALA A 63 -10.70 -15.35 -6.87
N ALA A 64 -11.92 -15.44 -6.32
CA ALA A 64 -13.07 -14.85 -6.94
C ALA A 64 -13.01 -13.33 -6.90
N LYS A 65 -12.85 -12.77 -5.71
CA LYS A 65 -12.48 -11.37 -5.44
C LYS A 65 -11.68 -10.73 -6.54
N LEU A 66 -10.42 -11.09 -6.62
CA LEU A 66 -9.47 -10.34 -7.44
C LEU A 66 -9.69 -10.51 -8.94
N ARG A 67 -10.15 -11.69 -9.37
CA ARG A 67 -10.53 -11.87 -10.77
C ARG A 67 -11.66 -10.97 -11.13
N LYS A 68 -12.59 -10.77 -10.22
CA LYS A 68 -13.65 -9.85 -10.41
C LYS A 68 -13.24 -8.39 -10.11
N GLN A 69 -11.96 -8.00 -9.99
CA GLN A 69 -11.48 -6.59 -9.89
C GLN A 69 -10.58 -6.13 -11.03
N GLY A 70 -10.06 -7.05 -11.82
CA GLY A 70 -9.01 -6.69 -12.76
C GLY A 70 -8.22 -7.86 -13.26
N VAL A 71 -8.11 -8.82 -12.36
CA VAL A 71 -6.85 -9.50 -12.17
C VAL A 71 -7.01 -10.87 -12.78
N ASP A 72 -6.51 -11.02 -14.01
CA ASP A 72 -6.60 -12.29 -14.75
C ASP A 72 -5.81 -13.37 -14.00
N LEU A 73 -6.51 -14.08 -13.11
CA LEU A 73 -5.94 -15.11 -12.27
C LEU A 73 -6.20 -16.48 -12.90
N ILE A 74 -5.23 -17.35 -12.85
CA ILE A 74 -5.35 -18.74 -13.25
C ILE A 74 -4.92 -19.55 -12.04
N GLU A 75 -5.79 -20.46 -11.57
CA GLU A 75 -5.37 -21.35 -10.48
C GLU A 75 -4.17 -22.14 -10.98
N HIS A 76 -3.05 -21.97 -10.29
CA HIS A 76 -1.83 -22.63 -10.69
C HIS A 76 -1.84 -24.05 -10.14
N ARG A 77 -2.44 -24.96 -10.91
CA ARG A 77 -2.51 -26.37 -10.59
C ARG A 77 -1.36 -27.12 -11.24
N VAL A 78 -0.50 -27.68 -10.40
CA VAL A 78 0.52 -28.62 -10.84
C VAL A 78 -0.16 -29.95 -11.18
N SER A 79 0.14 -30.52 -12.35
CA SER A 79 -0.46 -31.80 -12.76
C SER A 79 -0.18 -32.91 -11.74
N ALA A 80 -1.08 -33.89 -11.57
CA ALA A 80 -0.83 -35.02 -10.65
C ALA A 80 0.48 -35.77 -10.97
N LYS A 81 0.91 -35.76 -12.24
CA LYS A 81 2.21 -36.28 -12.67
C LYS A 81 3.36 -35.42 -12.14
N ALA A 82 3.27 -34.11 -12.25
CA ALA A 82 4.28 -33.17 -11.74
C ALA A 82 4.32 -33.18 -10.21
N GLN A 83 3.17 -33.24 -9.52
CA GLN A 83 3.11 -33.47 -8.07
C GLN A 83 3.79 -34.78 -7.67
N ALA A 84 3.53 -35.88 -8.40
CA ALA A 84 4.20 -37.16 -8.13
C ALA A 84 5.70 -37.12 -8.44
N LEU A 85 6.14 -36.34 -9.44
CA LEU A 85 7.55 -36.14 -9.76
C LEU A 85 8.25 -35.33 -8.66
N VAL A 86 7.66 -34.21 -8.24
CA VAL A 86 8.11 -33.38 -7.11
C VAL A 86 8.21 -34.20 -5.83
N GLN A 87 7.17 -34.96 -5.48
CA GLN A 87 7.17 -35.83 -4.29
C GLN A 87 8.21 -36.96 -4.40
N LYS A 88 8.47 -37.48 -5.60
CA LYS A 88 9.53 -38.47 -5.83
C LYS A 88 10.93 -37.85 -5.79
N ALA A 89 11.07 -36.58 -6.19
CA ALA A 89 12.32 -35.83 -6.20
C ALA A 89 12.65 -35.20 -4.84
N SER A 90 11.64 -35.02 -3.97
CA SER A 90 11.80 -34.54 -2.59
C SER A 90 12.82 -35.38 -1.84
N GLN A 91 13.83 -34.71 -1.30
CA GLN A 91 14.94 -35.33 -0.57
C GLN A 91 14.70 -35.31 0.95
N GLY A 92 13.61 -34.70 1.42
CA GLY A 92 13.27 -34.59 2.83
C GLY A 92 14.20 -33.66 3.59
N VAL A 93 14.68 -32.59 2.93
CA VAL A 93 15.54 -31.58 3.56
C VAL A 93 14.69 -30.72 4.50
N PHE A 94 13.54 -30.25 4.02
CA PHE A 94 12.58 -29.53 4.85
C PHE A 94 11.91 -30.47 5.86
N ARG A 95 11.89 -30.05 7.13
CA ARG A 95 11.39 -30.84 8.26
C ARG A 95 10.52 -29.98 9.16
N PRO A 96 9.50 -30.55 9.80
CA PRO A 96 8.72 -29.82 10.79
C PRO A 96 9.61 -29.31 11.93
N TYR A 97 9.17 -28.25 12.59
CA TYR A 97 9.85 -27.73 13.76
C TYR A 97 9.67 -28.67 14.96
N GLY A 98 8.43 -29.11 15.21
CA GLY A 98 8.08 -30.10 16.22
C GLY A 98 8.31 -31.56 15.78
N GLY A 99 8.04 -32.49 16.71
CA GLY A 99 8.13 -33.93 16.45
C GLY A 99 9.56 -34.52 16.53
N SER A 100 9.64 -35.84 16.42
CA SER A 100 10.91 -36.58 16.44
C SER A 100 11.71 -36.27 15.18
N GLY A 101 12.98 -35.88 15.34
CA GLY A 101 13.87 -35.54 14.21
C GLY A 101 13.66 -34.14 13.61
N GLY A 102 12.70 -33.36 14.14
CA GLY A 102 12.41 -31.99 13.70
C GLY A 102 13.46 -30.96 14.12
N LEU A 103 13.26 -29.71 13.71
CA LEU A 103 14.22 -28.62 13.92
C LEU A 103 14.45 -28.32 15.41
N LYS A 104 13.40 -28.40 16.25
CA LYS A 104 13.51 -28.23 17.71
C LYS A 104 14.51 -29.22 18.31
N GLU A 105 14.44 -30.49 17.93
CA GLU A 105 15.37 -31.53 18.44
C GLU A 105 16.79 -31.29 17.92
N GLU A 106 16.96 -30.86 16.67
CA GLU A 106 18.27 -30.51 16.12
C GLU A 106 18.93 -29.34 16.84
N ILE A 107 18.18 -28.26 17.12
CA ILE A 107 18.69 -27.11 17.88
C ILE A 107 19.22 -27.58 19.24
N LEU A 108 18.42 -28.38 19.96
CA LEU A 108 18.79 -28.89 21.28
C LEU A 108 19.99 -29.83 21.23
N ARG A 109 20.04 -30.75 20.25
CA ARG A 109 21.19 -31.67 20.07
C ARG A 109 22.46 -30.92 19.68
N THR A 110 22.36 -29.94 18.79
CA THR A 110 23.48 -29.07 18.40
C THR A 110 24.06 -28.36 19.63
N ALA A 111 23.18 -27.86 20.50
CA ALA A 111 23.59 -27.18 21.72
C ALA A 111 24.23 -28.08 22.77
N GLN A 112 23.83 -29.35 22.80
CA GLN A 112 24.43 -30.38 23.65
C GLN A 112 25.79 -30.84 23.12
N ALA A 113 25.96 -30.93 21.80
CA ALA A 113 27.22 -31.32 21.16
C ALA A 113 28.29 -30.23 21.23
N ASN A 114 27.89 -28.94 21.29
CA ASN A 114 28.81 -27.80 21.25
C ASN A 114 28.75 -26.90 22.51
N PRO A 115 28.81 -27.44 23.74
CA PRO A 115 28.46 -26.70 24.97
C PRO A 115 29.38 -25.51 25.29
N GLY A 116 30.58 -25.46 24.71
CA GLY A 116 31.51 -24.33 24.83
C GLY A 116 31.23 -23.17 23.86
N LEU A 117 30.44 -23.40 22.81
CA LEU A 117 30.11 -22.41 21.78
C LEU A 117 28.63 -22.06 21.75
N THR A 118 27.75 -22.89 22.33
CA THR A 118 26.30 -22.73 22.17
C THR A 118 25.52 -22.71 23.48
N LYS A 119 24.47 -21.89 23.52
CA LYS A 119 23.41 -21.86 24.54
C LYS A 119 22.06 -21.83 23.80
N VAL A 120 21.07 -22.57 24.27
CA VAL A 120 19.69 -22.52 23.75
C VAL A 120 18.76 -22.08 24.85
N GLU A 121 17.79 -21.24 24.49
CA GLU A 121 16.70 -20.84 25.37
C GLU A 121 15.39 -20.71 24.60
N SER A 122 14.28 -20.83 25.33
CA SER A 122 12.97 -20.44 24.84
C SER A 122 12.82 -18.93 25.05
N ILE A 123 12.53 -18.17 23.99
CA ILE A 123 12.27 -16.72 24.09
C ILE A 123 10.81 -16.42 24.43
N GLY A 124 9.93 -17.41 24.28
CA GLY A 124 8.51 -17.33 24.54
C GLY A 124 7.80 -18.58 24.05
N LYS A 125 6.47 -18.55 24.16
CA LYS A 125 5.61 -19.63 23.69
C LYS A 125 4.66 -19.11 22.63
N THR A 126 4.35 -19.96 21.66
CA THR A 126 3.32 -19.71 20.66
C THR A 126 1.91 -19.76 21.25
N VAL A 127 0.90 -19.42 20.46
CA VAL A 127 -0.53 -19.53 20.84
C VAL A 127 -0.88 -20.95 21.33
N ASN A 128 -0.33 -22.00 20.72
CA ASN A 128 -0.55 -23.39 21.14
C ASN A 128 0.47 -23.91 22.18
N GLY A 129 1.34 -23.04 22.70
CA GLY A 129 2.23 -23.34 23.82
C GLY A 129 3.60 -23.94 23.45
N GLN A 130 3.92 -24.04 22.15
CA GLN A 130 5.22 -24.50 21.66
C GLN A 130 6.31 -23.48 21.98
N ASP A 131 7.49 -23.93 22.40
CA ASP A 131 8.62 -23.04 22.64
C ASP A 131 9.14 -22.46 21.33
N ILE A 132 9.34 -21.15 21.31
CA ILE A 132 10.10 -20.45 20.27
C ILE A 132 11.57 -20.46 20.73
N LEU A 133 12.41 -21.27 20.09
CA LEU A 133 13.80 -21.46 20.52
C LEU A 133 14.75 -20.50 19.81
N ALA A 134 15.64 -19.89 20.59
CA ALA A 134 16.80 -19.17 20.11
C ALA A 134 18.08 -19.93 20.49
N LEU A 135 18.99 -20.10 19.52
CA LEU A 135 20.35 -20.60 19.76
C LEU A 135 21.35 -19.44 19.70
N LYS A 136 22.01 -19.19 20.82
CA LYS A 136 23.19 -18.33 20.92
C LYS A 136 24.44 -19.11 20.53
N LEU A 137 25.24 -18.55 19.63
CA LEU A 137 26.55 -19.03 19.21
C LEU A 137 27.60 -17.95 19.49
N THR A 138 28.50 -18.22 20.44
CA THR A 138 29.67 -17.39 20.76
C THR A 138 30.66 -18.20 21.60
N ARG A 139 31.94 -17.81 21.60
CA ARG A 139 32.91 -18.41 22.52
C ARG A 139 32.46 -18.26 23.97
N ASP A 140 32.45 -19.37 24.69
CA ASP A 140 31.99 -19.52 26.08
C ASP A 140 30.49 -19.16 26.28
N ALA A 141 29.62 -19.47 25.31
CA ALA A 141 28.22 -19.02 25.25
C ALA A 141 27.40 -19.14 26.54
N ARG A 142 27.52 -20.26 27.29
CA ARG A 142 26.78 -20.47 28.54
C ARG A 142 27.27 -19.60 29.72
N LYS A 143 28.47 -19.03 29.61
CA LYS A 143 29.09 -18.16 30.62
C LYS A 143 29.05 -16.68 30.22
N THR A 144 28.97 -16.40 28.92
CA THR A 144 28.85 -15.05 28.38
C THR A 144 27.42 -14.54 28.61
N LYS A 145 27.27 -13.46 29.39
CA LYS A 145 25.97 -12.79 29.59
C LYS A 145 25.43 -12.30 28.26
N ASP A 146 24.14 -12.48 28.00
CA ASP A 146 23.49 -12.01 26.77
C ASP A 146 23.67 -10.49 26.60
N GLY A 147 24.00 -10.07 25.38
CA GLY A 147 24.26 -8.66 25.05
C GLY A 147 25.59 -8.10 25.57
N SER A 148 26.46 -8.93 26.17
CA SER A 148 27.77 -8.47 26.68
C SER A 148 28.82 -8.29 25.58
N LYS A 149 28.61 -8.89 24.41
CA LYS A 149 29.34 -8.62 23.17
C LYS A 149 28.36 -8.02 22.15
N PRO A 150 28.85 -7.38 21.06
CA PRO A 150 27.98 -7.01 19.96
C PRO A 150 27.21 -8.22 19.44
N SER A 151 25.89 -8.09 19.37
CA SER A 151 25.00 -9.21 19.02
C SER A 151 24.36 -8.99 17.65
N VAL A 152 24.22 -10.08 16.89
CA VAL A 152 23.46 -10.14 15.64
C VAL A 152 22.38 -11.21 15.74
N LEU A 153 21.17 -10.87 15.28
CA LEU A 153 20.06 -11.80 15.17
C LEU A 153 19.89 -12.25 13.72
N TYR A 154 19.86 -13.56 13.51
CA TYR A 154 19.35 -14.17 12.29
C TYR A 154 18.04 -14.88 12.66
N LEU A 155 16.94 -14.39 12.12
CA LEU A 155 15.62 -14.97 12.34
C LEU A 155 14.96 -15.29 11.00
N SER A 156 14.00 -16.22 11.04
CA SER A 156 13.29 -16.69 9.85
C SER A 156 11.90 -17.21 10.19
N ASN A 157 11.08 -17.39 9.17
CA ASN A 157 9.80 -18.09 9.25
C ASN A 157 8.85 -17.44 10.25
N GLN A 158 8.76 -16.11 10.17
CA GLN A 158 7.69 -15.34 10.76
C GLN A 158 6.37 -15.58 9.99
N HIS A 159 6.46 -15.79 8.67
CA HIS A 159 5.41 -16.43 7.88
C HIS A 159 5.69 -17.92 7.68
N ALA A 160 4.67 -18.74 7.89
CA ALA A 160 4.80 -20.18 8.02
C ALA A 160 5.16 -20.92 6.71
N ARG A 161 4.63 -20.48 5.57
CA ARG A 161 4.83 -21.12 4.24
C ARG A 161 6.23 -20.97 3.64
N GLU A 162 7.09 -20.13 4.20
CA GLU A 162 8.38 -19.74 3.63
C GLU A 162 9.51 -20.74 3.98
N TRP A 163 9.40 -21.97 3.48
CA TRP A 163 10.22 -23.11 3.95
C TRP A 163 11.72 -23.00 3.71
N ILE A 164 12.18 -22.16 2.77
CA ILE A 164 13.60 -21.94 2.53
C ILE A 164 14.27 -21.17 3.68
N THR A 165 13.53 -20.34 4.41
CA THR A 165 14.10 -19.42 5.40
C THR A 165 14.58 -20.15 6.67
N PRO A 166 13.90 -21.17 7.23
CA PRO A 166 14.48 -22.01 8.28
C PRO A 166 15.77 -22.70 7.87
N GLU A 167 15.87 -23.19 6.63
CA GLU A 167 17.08 -23.84 6.13
C GLU A 167 18.24 -22.85 5.99
N MET A 168 17.97 -21.60 5.56
CA MET A 168 18.97 -20.53 5.54
C MET A 168 19.55 -20.29 6.93
N THR A 169 18.71 -20.06 7.93
CA THR A 169 19.13 -19.80 9.32
C THR A 169 19.82 -21.01 9.95
N ARG A 170 19.29 -22.23 9.72
CA ARG A 170 19.87 -23.49 10.21
C ARG A 170 21.25 -23.76 9.61
N ARG A 171 21.42 -23.62 8.30
CA ARG A 171 22.70 -23.85 7.62
C ARG A 171 23.72 -22.78 7.99
N LEU A 172 23.29 -21.53 8.16
CA LEU A 172 24.17 -20.47 8.63
C LEU A 172 24.71 -20.76 10.03
N MET A 173 23.85 -21.21 10.95
CA MET A 173 24.26 -21.66 12.28
C MET A 173 25.34 -22.76 12.21
N HIS A 174 25.12 -23.81 11.41
CA HIS A 174 26.11 -24.89 11.24
C HIS A 174 27.37 -24.42 10.53
N TYR A 175 27.27 -23.55 9.54
CA TYR A 175 28.43 -22.98 8.83
C TYR A 175 29.39 -22.27 9.79
N TYR A 176 28.86 -21.48 10.75
CA TYR A 176 29.69 -20.89 11.80
C TYR A 176 30.35 -21.94 12.71
N LEU A 177 29.62 -23.00 13.09
CA LEU A 177 30.14 -24.07 13.95
C LEU A 177 31.24 -24.90 13.26
N ASP A 178 30.96 -25.34 12.05
CA ASP A 178 31.81 -26.25 11.27
C ASP A 178 33.12 -25.57 10.86
N HIS A 179 33.07 -24.26 10.57
CA HIS A 179 34.25 -23.49 10.18
C HIS A 179 34.95 -22.78 11.33
N TYR A 180 34.41 -22.78 12.56
CA TYR A 180 35.01 -22.10 13.72
C TYR A 180 36.48 -22.47 13.97
N LYS A 181 36.85 -23.74 13.72
CA LYS A 181 38.22 -24.24 13.96
C LYS A 181 39.16 -24.02 12.77
N THR A 182 38.62 -23.88 11.56
CA THR A 182 39.38 -23.94 10.31
C THR A 182 39.48 -22.59 9.60
N ASP A 183 38.51 -21.70 9.80
CA ASP A 183 38.45 -20.39 9.15
C ASP A 183 38.70 -19.26 10.17
N GLN A 184 39.72 -18.44 9.93
CA GLN A 184 40.11 -17.36 10.83
C GLN A 184 39.10 -16.20 10.86
N ARG A 185 38.39 -15.95 9.76
CA ARG A 185 37.34 -14.92 9.66
C ARG A 185 36.16 -15.33 10.54
N ILE A 186 35.67 -16.55 10.34
CA ILE A 186 34.57 -17.14 11.14
C ILE A 186 34.92 -17.20 12.61
N ARG A 187 36.12 -17.69 12.94
CA ARG A 187 36.60 -17.70 14.32
C ARG A 187 36.58 -16.32 14.96
N ARG A 188 37.06 -15.29 14.24
CA ARG A 188 37.07 -13.91 14.74
C ARG A 188 35.66 -13.41 15.04
N ILE A 189 34.71 -13.65 14.14
CA ILE A 189 33.31 -13.29 14.34
C ILE A 189 32.81 -13.96 15.63
N VAL A 190 32.83 -15.29 15.70
CA VAL A 190 32.32 -16.07 16.86
C VAL A 190 33.00 -15.71 18.18
N ASP A 191 34.29 -15.39 18.16
CA ASP A 191 35.04 -15.00 19.36
C ASP A 191 34.62 -13.60 19.86
N THR A 192 34.25 -12.69 18.94
CA THR A 192 34.03 -11.26 19.24
C THR A 192 32.56 -10.82 19.27
N THR A 193 31.63 -11.62 18.71
CA THR A 193 30.20 -11.31 18.66
C THR A 193 29.35 -12.39 19.35
N GLU A 194 28.08 -12.08 19.61
CA GLU A 194 27.04 -13.09 19.85
C GLU A 194 26.19 -13.23 18.59
N LEU A 195 26.18 -14.42 17.99
CA LEU A 195 25.29 -14.72 16.88
C LEU A 195 24.08 -15.47 17.43
N TRP A 196 22.88 -14.97 17.20
CA TRP A 196 21.65 -15.59 17.67
C TRP A 196 20.83 -16.06 16.49
N PHE A 197 20.31 -17.27 16.60
CA PHE A 197 19.53 -17.94 15.55
C PHE A 197 18.15 -18.29 16.08
N VAL A 198 17.12 -17.69 15.51
CA VAL A 198 15.71 -18.10 15.68
C VAL A 198 15.27 -18.74 14.39
N ILE A 199 15.34 -20.07 14.33
CA ILE A 199 15.09 -20.82 13.08
C ILE A 199 13.63 -20.75 12.63
N SER A 200 12.69 -20.67 13.59
CA SER A 200 11.27 -20.44 13.31
C SER A 200 10.68 -19.51 14.36
N ALA A 201 10.24 -18.34 13.91
CA ALA A 201 9.50 -17.36 14.71
C ALA A 201 8.01 -17.72 14.87
N ASN A 202 7.47 -18.50 13.93
CA ASN A 202 6.10 -19.03 13.96
C ASN A 202 6.07 -20.58 13.96
N PRO A 203 6.55 -21.27 15.03
CA PRO A 203 6.56 -22.73 15.09
C PRO A 203 5.22 -23.41 14.82
N ASP A 204 4.14 -22.85 15.38
CA ASP A 204 2.79 -23.39 15.25
C ASP A 204 2.34 -23.38 13.78
N GLY A 205 2.45 -22.22 13.12
CA GLY A 205 2.12 -22.09 11.71
C GLY A 205 3.04 -22.96 10.85
N TYR A 206 4.33 -23.03 11.14
CA TYR A 206 5.26 -23.87 10.38
C TYR A 206 4.87 -25.34 10.45
N ASP A 207 4.66 -25.90 11.65
CA ASP A 207 4.20 -27.28 11.81
C ASP A 207 2.83 -27.52 11.13
N TYR A 208 1.96 -26.51 11.09
CA TYR A 208 0.69 -26.58 10.37
C TYR A 208 0.88 -26.82 8.88
N THR A 209 1.86 -26.18 8.25
CA THR A 209 2.14 -26.34 6.81
C THR A 209 2.60 -27.74 6.40
N PHE A 210 3.01 -28.59 7.36
CA PHE A 210 3.38 -30.00 7.11
C PHE A 210 2.19 -30.96 7.26
N LYS A 211 1.00 -30.50 7.70
CA LYS A 211 -0.13 -31.41 7.94
C LYS A 211 -0.60 -32.10 6.65
N ASN A 212 -0.70 -31.35 5.56
CA ASN A 212 -1.11 -31.85 4.23
C ASN A 212 -0.88 -30.76 3.16
N SER A 213 -1.23 -31.06 1.91
CA SER A 213 -1.07 -30.11 0.79
C SER A 213 -1.93 -28.85 0.91
N THR A 214 -3.10 -28.91 1.56
CA THR A 214 -4.05 -27.79 1.65
C THR A 214 -3.63 -26.74 2.68
N THR A 215 -2.71 -27.11 3.58
CA THR A 215 -2.18 -26.24 4.65
C THR A 215 -0.78 -25.72 4.33
N ARG A 216 -0.13 -26.23 3.27
CA ARG A 216 1.27 -25.89 2.91
C ARG A 216 1.51 -24.40 2.71
N LEU A 217 0.48 -23.66 2.30
CA LEU A 217 0.56 -22.24 1.96
C LEU A 217 0.07 -21.32 3.08
N TRP A 218 -0.22 -21.87 4.27
CA TRP A 218 -0.59 -21.08 5.43
C TRP A 218 0.51 -20.09 5.79
N ARG A 219 0.15 -18.81 5.96
CA ARG A 219 1.08 -17.72 6.26
C ARG A 219 1.12 -17.37 7.75
N LYS A 220 -0.06 -17.09 8.31
CA LYS A 220 -0.28 -16.46 9.63
C LYS A 220 0.08 -17.38 10.80
N ASN A 221 -0.05 -16.91 12.05
CA ASN A 221 -0.05 -17.81 13.21
C ASN A 221 -1.36 -18.64 13.27
N LEU A 222 -1.59 -19.39 14.35
CA LEU A 222 -2.80 -20.24 14.51
C LEU A 222 -3.78 -19.69 15.56
N ARG A 223 -3.89 -18.37 15.71
CA ARG A 223 -4.93 -17.80 16.58
C ARG A 223 -6.32 -18.09 16.04
N ASP A 224 -7.12 -18.82 16.80
CA ASP A 224 -8.56 -18.95 16.59
C ASP A 224 -9.24 -17.61 16.93
N VAL A 225 -9.56 -16.83 15.91
CA VAL A 225 -10.10 -15.46 16.05
C VAL A 225 -11.60 -15.51 16.33
N ASN A 226 -12.31 -16.48 15.75
CA ASN A 226 -13.76 -16.60 15.84
C ASN A 226 -14.22 -17.46 17.06
N GLY A 227 -13.31 -18.24 17.65
CA GLY A 227 -13.53 -19.07 18.83
C GLY A 227 -14.27 -20.39 18.56
N ASP A 228 -14.30 -20.86 17.30
CA ASP A 228 -15.02 -22.07 16.90
C ASP A 228 -14.20 -23.38 17.05
N GLY A 229 -12.90 -23.25 17.35
CA GLY A 229 -11.97 -24.37 17.55
C GLY A 229 -11.43 -25.01 16.27
N VAL A 230 -11.67 -24.40 15.10
CA VAL A 230 -11.21 -24.86 13.78
C VAL A 230 -10.39 -23.75 13.13
N ILE A 231 -9.14 -24.05 12.74
CA ILE A 231 -8.33 -23.07 12.02
C ILE A 231 -8.73 -23.08 10.54
N GLY A 232 -9.23 -21.94 10.07
CA GLY A 232 -9.57 -21.73 8.66
C GLY A 232 -9.50 -20.27 8.23
N THR A 233 -10.23 -19.93 7.16
CA THR A 233 -10.34 -18.56 6.66
C THR A 233 -10.97 -17.66 7.72
N GLY A 234 -10.27 -16.59 8.11
CA GLY A 234 -10.68 -15.72 9.21
C GLY A 234 -9.85 -15.89 10.48
N ASP A 235 -9.03 -16.93 10.57
CA ASP A 235 -8.14 -17.19 11.70
C ASP A 235 -6.68 -16.86 11.38
N GLY A 236 -5.89 -16.76 12.45
CA GLY A 236 -4.49 -16.37 12.40
C GLY A 236 -4.32 -14.87 12.27
N VAL A 237 -3.25 -14.38 12.87
CA VAL A 237 -2.76 -13.00 12.76
C VAL A 237 -1.45 -13.00 12.00
N ASP A 238 -1.27 -12.02 11.12
CA ASP A 238 0.01 -11.78 10.48
C ASP A 238 0.98 -11.18 11.52
N LEU A 239 1.97 -11.98 11.91
CA LEU A 239 2.97 -11.57 12.89
C LEU A 239 3.79 -10.38 12.39
N ASN A 240 3.95 -10.20 11.07
CA ASN A 240 4.64 -9.06 10.48
C ASN A 240 3.74 -7.86 10.18
N ARG A 241 2.54 -7.82 10.80
CA ARG A 241 1.65 -6.64 10.90
C ARG A 241 1.24 -6.33 12.33
N ASN A 242 1.75 -7.08 13.31
CA ASN A 242 1.31 -7.04 14.69
C ASN A 242 2.24 -6.24 15.62
N PHE A 243 3.36 -5.69 15.13
CA PHE A 243 4.26 -4.89 15.94
C PHE A 243 3.69 -3.48 16.21
N PRO A 244 4.01 -2.84 17.35
CA PRO A 244 3.45 -1.54 17.73
C PRO A 244 3.78 -0.36 16.82
N TYR A 245 4.95 -0.36 16.17
CA TYR A 245 5.36 0.78 15.35
C TYR A 245 4.43 0.93 14.15
N LYS A 246 3.74 2.07 14.09
CA LYS A 246 2.78 2.41 13.02
C LYS A 246 1.65 1.38 12.85
N TRP A 247 1.38 0.53 13.84
CA TRP A 247 0.28 -0.43 13.81
C TRP A 247 -1.05 0.27 13.48
N GLY A 248 -1.70 -0.15 12.39
CA GLY A 248 -2.96 0.45 11.96
C GLY A 248 -2.88 1.97 11.79
N TYR A 249 -1.76 2.47 11.24
CA TYR A 249 -1.59 3.89 10.93
C TYR A 249 -2.68 4.38 9.97
N ASP A 250 -3.06 3.50 9.04
CA ASP A 250 -4.18 3.55 8.11
C ASP A 250 -4.66 2.11 7.83
N ASP A 251 -5.52 1.95 6.82
CA ASP A 251 -6.03 0.66 6.36
C ASP A 251 -5.46 0.20 5.00
N GLU A 252 -4.28 0.69 4.59
CA GLU A 252 -3.61 0.32 3.33
C GLU A 252 -2.42 -0.65 3.54
N GLY A 253 -1.63 -0.48 4.61
CA GLY A 253 -0.43 -1.31 4.85
C GLY A 253 -0.65 -2.60 5.66
N SER A 254 -1.86 -2.81 6.13
CA SER A 254 -2.31 -4.00 6.84
C SER A 254 -3.85 -3.99 6.87
N SER A 255 -4.50 -5.07 7.29
CA SER A 255 -5.97 -5.13 7.30
C SER A 255 -6.56 -5.24 8.71
N PRO A 256 -7.66 -4.53 9.02
CA PRO A 256 -8.44 -4.81 10.23
C PRO A 256 -9.38 -6.02 10.08
N ASN A 257 -9.49 -6.61 8.87
CA ASN A 257 -10.38 -7.74 8.58
C ASN A 257 -9.67 -9.09 8.87
N PRO A 258 -10.20 -9.94 9.77
CA PRO A 258 -9.61 -11.26 10.09
C PRO A 258 -9.43 -12.21 8.92
N THR A 259 -10.22 -12.07 7.85
CA THR A 259 -10.11 -12.93 6.66
C THR A 259 -8.93 -12.56 5.75
N SER A 260 -8.25 -11.44 6.03
CA SER A 260 -7.05 -11.02 5.28
C SER A 260 -5.81 -11.81 5.70
N GLU A 261 -4.92 -12.10 4.74
CA GLU A 261 -3.60 -12.66 5.01
C GLU A 261 -2.67 -11.64 5.71
N THR A 262 -3.00 -10.34 5.64
CA THR A 262 -2.32 -9.24 6.34
C THR A 262 -3.13 -8.72 7.53
N TYR A 263 -4.00 -9.56 8.12
CA TYR A 263 -4.75 -9.20 9.33
C TYR A 263 -3.81 -8.83 10.48
N ARG A 264 -3.89 -7.56 10.91
CA ARG A 264 -2.96 -6.95 11.89
C ARG A 264 -3.19 -7.37 13.35
N GLY A 265 -4.24 -8.15 13.63
CA GLY A 265 -4.66 -8.52 14.98
C GLY A 265 -5.60 -7.49 15.62
N ALA A 266 -6.04 -7.77 16.85
CA ALA A 266 -7.01 -6.94 17.56
C ALA A 266 -6.39 -5.69 18.23
N SER A 267 -5.08 -5.71 18.46
CA SER A 267 -4.28 -4.64 19.05
C SER A 267 -2.82 -4.84 18.68
N PRO A 268 -1.96 -3.82 18.78
CA PRO A 268 -0.52 -4.04 18.67
C PRO A 268 -0.06 -5.03 19.75
N GLU A 269 0.85 -5.93 19.38
CA GLU A 269 1.30 -7.07 20.19
C GLU A 269 0.10 -7.85 20.76
N SER A 270 -0.90 -8.18 19.97
CA SER A 270 -1.93 -9.13 20.42
C SER A 270 -1.34 -10.53 20.57
N GLU A 271 -0.36 -10.88 19.73
CA GLU A 271 0.16 -12.24 19.62
C GLU A 271 1.33 -12.51 20.58
N PRO A 272 1.38 -13.71 21.19
CA PRO A 272 2.48 -14.08 22.08
C PRO A 272 3.82 -14.27 21.34
N GLU A 273 3.80 -14.64 20.06
CA GLU A 273 5.00 -14.73 19.22
C GLU A 273 5.65 -13.36 19.03
N THR A 274 4.84 -12.34 18.66
CA THR A 274 5.30 -10.95 18.51
C THR A 274 5.90 -10.41 19.81
N LYS A 275 5.23 -10.63 20.95
CA LYS A 275 5.75 -10.25 22.28
C LYS A 275 7.08 -10.92 22.61
N ALA A 276 7.24 -12.18 22.22
CA ALA A 276 8.45 -12.93 22.49
C ALA A 276 9.64 -12.37 21.69
N LEU A 277 9.43 -12.01 20.42
CA LEU A 277 10.45 -11.38 19.58
C LEU A 277 10.82 -9.98 20.08
N ASP A 278 9.83 -9.11 20.28
CA ASP A 278 10.04 -7.76 20.82
C ASP A 278 10.80 -7.78 22.17
N GLY A 279 10.35 -8.63 23.10
CA GLY A 279 11.00 -8.80 24.39
C GLY A 279 12.41 -9.37 24.28
N PHE A 280 12.67 -10.21 23.27
CA PHE A 280 13.99 -10.77 23.01
C PHE A 280 14.96 -9.73 22.46
N GLU A 281 14.52 -8.93 21.48
CA GLU A 281 15.30 -7.85 20.89
C GLU A 281 15.71 -6.82 21.94
N LYS A 282 14.75 -6.35 22.74
CA LYS A 282 15.00 -5.42 23.86
C LYS A 282 15.96 -5.99 24.90
N ARG A 283 15.85 -7.29 25.23
CA ARG A 283 16.67 -7.93 26.26
C ARG A 283 18.13 -8.09 25.84
N VAL A 284 18.37 -8.49 24.59
CA VAL A 284 19.73 -8.74 24.10
C VAL A 284 20.40 -7.46 23.61
N GLY A 285 19.64 -6.52 23.03
CA GLY A 285 20.17 -5.28 22.47
C GLY A 285 21.02 -5.51 21.23
N PHE A 286 20.43 -6.15 20.21
CA PHE A 286 21.11 -6.45 18.95
C PHE A 286 21.60 -5.17 18.24
N ARG A 287 22.73 -5.27 17.53
CA ARG A 287 23.18 -4.18 16.64
C ARG A 287 22.54 -4.27 15.28
N TYR A 288 22.43 -5.50 14.80
CA TYR A 288 21.83 -5.83 13.52
C TYR A 288 20.96 -7.06 13.64
N ALA A 289 19.94 -7.12 12.80
CA ALA A 289 19.13 -8.30 12.58
C ALA A 289 18.97 -8.56 11.08
N VAL A 290 18.78 -9.83 10.72
CA VAL A 290 18.35 -10.25 9.39
C VAL A 290 17.14 -11.14 9.56
N ASN A 291 15.98 -10.67 9.13
CA ASN A 291 14.73 -11.41 9.11
C ASN A 291 14.54 -12.01 7.73
N TYR A 292 14.88 -13.28 7.57
CA TYR A 292 14.76 -13.96 6.27
C TYR A 292 13.30 -14.28 5.99
N HIS A 293 12.83 -13.71 4.88
CA HIS A 293 11.55 -13.99 4.26
C HIS A 293 11.74 -14.66 2.89
N SER A 294 10.66 -15.14 2.29
CA SER A 294 10.66 -15.55 0.90
C SER A 294 9.29 -15.27 0.32
N ALA A 295 9.17 -14.81 -0.92
CA ALA A 295 10.12 -14.91 -2.00
C ALA A 295 9.87 -13.76 -2.99
N ALA A 296 10.94 -13.11 -3.41
CA ALA A 296 10.88 -12.00 -4.37
C ALA A 296 12.25 -11.62 -4.94
N GLU A 297 13.35 -12.18 -4.40
CA GLU A 297 14.71 -11.76 -4.72
C GLU A 297 14.94 -10.28 -4.38
N LEU A 298 14.51 -9.87 -3.19
CA LEU A 298 14.67 -8.50 -2.68
C LEU A 298 15.57 -8.47 -1.46
N LEU A 299 16.22 -7.34 -1.26
CA LEU A 299 16.93 -7.04 -0.03
C LEU A 299 16.44 -5.70 0.52
N LEU A 300 15.43 -5.78 1.39
CA LEU A 300 14.68 -4.65 1.91
C LEU A 300 15.32 -4.07 3.18
N TYR A 301 15.13 -2.78 3.39
CA TYR A 301 15.55 -2.02 4.56
C TYR A 301 14.74 -0.72 4.70
N GLY A 302 14.84 -0.07 5.86
CA GLY A 302 14.21 1.22 6.08
C GLY A 302 12.71 1.10 6.36
N VAL A 303 11.96 2.18 6.16
CA VAL A 303 10.56 2.23 6.62
C VAL A 303 9.61 1.57 5.63
N GLY A 304 8.64 0.81 6.16
CA GLY A 304 7.57 0.21 5.38
C GLY A 304 6.33 1.10 5.20
N TRP A 305 6.02 1.97 6.16
CA TRP A 305 4.71 2.65 6.22
C TRP A 305 4.53 3.89 5.33
N GLN A 306 5.58 4.39 4.69
CA GLN A 306 5.47 5.55 3.79
C GLN A 306 6.50 5.46 2.67
N VAL A 307 6.04 5.55 1.44
CA VAL A 307 6.90 5.46 0.26
C VAL A 307 7.87 6.64 0.15
N ALA A 308 9.02 6.41 -0.49
CA ALA A 308 10.04 7.41 -0.78
C ALA A 308 10.53 8.18 0.47
N THR A 309 10.50 7.60 1.66
CA THR A 309 10.87 8.27 2.93
C THR A 309 12.22 7.75 3.43
N PRO A 310 13.34 8.38 3.04
CA PRO A 310 14.67 7.92 3.46
C PRO A 310 14.96 8.26 4.92
N THR A 311 15.82 7.45 5.53
CA THR A 311 16.33 7.65 6.90
C THR A 311 17.81 8.07 6.86
N PRO A 312 18.35 8.69 7.92
CA PRO A 312 19.80 8.91 8.02
C PRO A 312 20.64 7.63 7.89
N ASP A 313 20.12 6.50 8.40
CA ASP A 313 20.80 5.20 8.37
C ASP A 313 20.74 4.51 7.00
N ASP A 314 20.00 5.02 6.02
CA ASP A 314 20.08 4.60 4.62
C ASP A 314 21.54 4.56 4.13
N VAL A 315 22.42 5.43 4.66
CA VAL A 315 23.84 5.46 4.33
C VAL A 315 24.53 4.13 4.68
N VAL A 316 24.19 3.51 5.82
CA VAL A 316 24.75 2.21 6.22
C VAL A 316 23.98 1.05 5.59
N TYR A 317 22.64 1.16 5.48
CA TYR A 317 21.82 0.15 4.82
C TYR A 317 22.27 -0.07 3.37
N LYS A 318 22.39 1.00 2.56
CA LYS A 318 22.84 0.91 1.16
C LYS A 318 24.27 0.38 1.03
N ALA A 319 25.14 0.66 2.00
CA ALA A 319 26.50 0.14 1.98
C ALA A 319 26.55 -1.39 2.23
N LEU A 320 25.67 -1.91 3.09
CA LEU A 320 25.59 -3.35 3.40
C LEU A 320 24.75 -4.12 2.39
N ALA A 321 23.60 -3.57 1.98
CA ALA A 321 22.68 -4.19 1.05
C ALA A 321 23.16 -4.12 -0.41
N GLY A 322 23.96 -3.12 -0.76
CA GLY A 322 24.29 -2.86 -2.16
C GLY A 322 23.34 -1.86 -2.80
N THR A 323 23.44 -1.74 -4.12
CA THR A 323 22.53 -0.90 -4.92
C THR A 323 21.63 -1.81 -5.78
N PRO A 324 20.50 -1.29 -6.31
CA PRO A 324 19.70 -1.97 -7.33
C PRO A 324 20.46 -2.70 -8.44
N GLY A 325 21.61 -2.16 -8.88
CA GLY A 325 22.44 -2.74 -9.94
C GLY A 325 23.65 -3.55 -9.45
N ASN A 326 23.93 -3.55 -8.14
CA ASN A 326 25.02 -4.30 -7.52
C ASN A 326 24.62 -4.71 -6.08
N PRO A 327 23.68 -5.65 -5.95
CA PRO A 327 23.16 -6.11 -4.67
C PRO A 327 24.20 -6.97 -3.91
N ALA A 328 24.14 -6.97 -2.59
CA ALA A 328 25.01 -7.77 -1.73
C ALA A 328 24.72 -9.28 -1.78
N ILE A 329 23.53 -9.64 -2.24
CA ILE A 329 23.12 -11.01 -2.56
C ILE A 329 22.93 -11.09 -4.08
N PRO A 330 23.75 -11.86 -4.81
CA PRO A 330 23.63 -11.98 -6.26
C PRO A 330 22.23 -12.43 -6.70
N GLY A 331 21.66 -11.72 -7.68
CA GLY A 331 20.32 -11.97 -8.20
C GLY A 331 19.21 -11.14 -7.55
N TYR A 332 19.47 -10.53 -6.39
CA TYR A 332 18.45 -9.77 -5.67
C TYR A 332 18.39 -8.28 -6.09
N HIS A 333 17.36 -7.56 -5.67
CA HIS A 333 17.24 -6.11 -5.83
C HIS A 333 17.13 -5.41 -4.47
N SER A 334 18.04 -4.48 -4.19
CA SER A 334 18.07 -3.73 -2.92
C SER A 334 17.26 -2.45 -3.01
N GLN A 335 16.29 -2.27 -2.11
CA GLN A 335 15.37 -1.13 -2.14
C GLN A 335 14.81 -0.82 -0.73
N LEU A 336 14.13 0.32 -0.57
CA LEU A 336 13.40 0.60 0.67
C LEU A 336 12.21 -0.35 0.80
N SER A 337 11.85 -0.76 2.02
CA SER A 337 10.73 -1.70 2.26
C SER A 337 9.42 -1.17 1.65
N SER A 338 9.11 0.11 1.83
CA SER A 338 7.92 0.75 1.24
C SER A 338 7.91 0.85 -0.30
N GLU A 339 9.04 0.68 -0.98
CA GLU A 339 9.09 0.70 -2.46
C GLU A 339 8.53 -0.58 -3.07
N LEU A 340 8.37 -1.64 -2.28
CA LEU A 340 7.59 -2.80 -2.68
C LEU A 340 6.09 -2.47 -2.57
N TYR A 341 5.66 -2.09 -1.36
CA TYR A 341 4.33 -1.58 -1.01
C TYR A 341 4.37 -1.02 0.42
N THR A 342 3.39 -0.19 0.76
CA THR A 342 3.22 0.31 2.12
C THR A 342 2.91 -0.84 3.09
N THR A 343 3.65 -0.96 4.18
CA THR A 343 3.37 -1.89 5.29
C THR A 343 3.25 -1.14 6.61
N ASN A 344 2.42 -1.62 7.54
CA ASN A 344 2.37 -1.03 8.87
C ASN A 344 2.27 -2.12 9.96
N GLY A 345 2.96 -1.91 11.09
CA GLY A 345 3.09 -2.91 12.15
C GLY A 345 4.11 -4.02 11.85
N GLU A 346 5.09 -3.74 10.99
CA GLU A 346 6.15 -4.65 10.55
C GLU A 346 7.35 -4.74 11.51
N ALA A 347 8.10 -5.84 11.42
CA ALA A 347 9.22 -6.14 12.33
C ALA A 347 10.43 -5.22 12.14
N ASP A 348 10.85 -4.91 10.90
CA ASP A 348 12.05 -4.10 10.62
C ASP A 348 11.85 -2.62 11.02
N GLY A 349 10.68 -2.06 10.72
CA GLY A 349 10.27 -0.73 11.16
C GLY A 349 10.24 -0.62 12.68
N HIS A 350 9.71 -1.62 13.38
CA HIS A 350 9.68 -1.66 14.85
C HIS A 350 11.08 -1.86 15.46
N ALA A 351 11.85 -2.81 14.96
CA ALA A 351 13.21 -3.10 15.41
C ALA A 351 14.09 -1.85 15.37
N SER A 352 14.02 -1.09 14.29
CA SER A 352 14.79 0.15 14.11
C SER A 352 14.27 1.30 14.97
N ASN A 353 12.96 1.56 14.98
CA ASN A 353 12.40 2.76 15.63
C ASN A 353 12.17 2.61 17.15
N VAL A 354 12.02 1.38 17.63
CA VAL A 354 11.66 1.08 19.03
C VAL A 354 12.81 0.37 19.76
N ASP A 355 13.40 -0.65 19.14
CA ASP A 355 14.35 -1.54 19.83
C ASP A 355 15.81 -1.14 19.62
N GLY A 356 16.07 -0.26 18.65
CA GLY A 356 17.42 0.23 18.34
C GLY A 356 18.26 -0.78 17.56
N VAL A 357 17.62 -1.64 16.77
CA VAL A 357 18.21 -2.72 15.98
C VAL A 357 18.10 -2.39 14.48
N ALA A 358 19.23 -2.36 13.77
CA ALA A 358 19.20 -2.19 12.33
C ALA A 358 18.86 -3.52 11.64
N MET A 359 17.66 -3.64 11.07
CA MET A 359 17.17 -4.89 10.49
C MET A 359 17.14 -4.83 8.96
N PHE A 360 17.47 -5.96 8.33
CA PHE A 360 17.23 -6.21 6.91
C PHE A 360 16.21 -7.32 6.74
N THR A 361 15.44 -7.23 5.65
CA THR A 361 14.48 -8.26 5.24
C THR A 361 14.85 -8.77 3.84
N PRO A 362 15.65 -9.83 3.73
CA PRO A 362 15.86 -10.51 2.46
C PRO A 362 14.61 -11.32 2.10
N GLU A 363 14.05 -11.06 0.93
CA GLU A 363 13.06 -11.92 0.29
C GLU A 363 13.79 -12.91 -0.62
N MET A 364 13.88 -14.17 -0.20
CA MET A 364 14.70 -15.17 -0.86
C MET A 364 14.20 -15.55 -2.27
N SER A 365 14.93 -16.39 -3.00
CA SER A 365 14.51 -16.76 -4.37
C SER A 365 13.19 -17.52 -4.42
N THR A 366 12.45 -17.24 -5.49
CA THR A 366 11.23 -17.97 -5.87
C THR A 366 11.57 -19.41 -6.26
N CYS A 367 10.58 -20.31 -6.21
CA CYS A 367 10.74 -21.68 -6.70
C CYS A 367 11.24 -21.73 -8.15
N GLN A 368 10.68 -20.85 -8.99
CA GLN A 368 10.97 -20.75 -10.42
C GLN A 368 12.42 -20.34 -10.62
N THR A 369 12.89 -19.28 -9.96
CA THR A 369 14.29 -18.86 -10.08
C THR A 369 15.23 -19.95 -9.56
N ALA A 370 14.93 -20.55 -8.41
CA ALA A 370 15.75 -21.63 -7.85
C ALA A 370 15.86 -22.83 -8.81
N SER A 371 14.75 -23.27 -9.39
CA SER A 371 14.72 -24.39 -10.35
C SER A 371 15.44 -24.05 -11.67
N ASN A 372 15.45 -22.78 -12.07
CA ASN A 372 16.13 -22.31 -13.28
C ASN A 372 17.66 -22.29 -13.17
N VAL A 373 18.22 -22.30 -11.95
CA VAL A 373 19.68 -22.26 -11.75
C VAL A 373 20.36 -23.51 -12.35
N ASP A 374 19.70 -24.66 -12.30
CA ASP A 374 20.17 -25.88 -12.94
C ASP A 374 19.09 -26.50 -13.85
N PRO A 375 19.11 -26.17 -15.16
CA PRO A 375 18.19 -26.74 -16.14
C PRO A 375 18.29 -28.27 -16.30
N SER A 376 19.34 -28.92 -15.76
CA SER A 376 19.50 -30.37 -15.77
C SER A 376 18.91 -31.07 -14.54
N ASP A 377 18.47 -30.31 -13.54
CA ASP A 377 17.89 -30.85 -12.30
C ASP A 377 16.54 -31.54 -12.52
N ALA A 378 16.11 -32.37 -11.56
CA ALA A 378 14.80 -33.00 -11.59
C ALA A 378 13.65 -32.00 -11.39
N TRP A 379 13.90 -30.93 -10.63
CA TRP A 379 12.95 -29.83 -10.44
C TRP A 379 12.98 -28.89 -11.64
N LYS A 380 11.80 -28.61 -12.19
CA LYS A 380 11.63 -27.68 -13.31
C LYS A 380 10.76 -26.49 -12.87
N PRO A 381 11.03 -25.29 -13.37
CA PRO A 381 10.23 -24.09 -13.05
C PRO A 381 8.73 -24.28 -13.32
N GLU A 382 8.38 -25.01 -14.38
CA GLU A 382 6.99 -25.33 -14.72
C GLU A 382 6.29 -26.25 -13.71
N ASP A 383 7.04 -26.97 -12.88
CA ASP A 383 6.52 -27.88 -11.85
C ASP A 383 6.33 -27.19 -10.48
N CYS A 384 6.73 -25.93 -10.34
CA CYS A 384 6.56 -25.13 -9.11
C CYS A 384 5.09 -24.81 -8.88
N GLN A 385 4.51 -25.23 -7.74
CA GLN A 385 3.13 -24.88 -7.38
C GLN A 385 2.97 -23.42 -6.95
N SER A 386 4.00 -22.85 -6.34
CA SER A 386 4.01 -21.45 -5.92
C SER A 386 5.45 -20.93 -5.83
N VAL A 387 5.65 -19.61 -5.84
CA VAL A 387 6.93 -18.94 -5.58
C VAL A 387 7.48 -19.32 -4.20
N PHE A 388 6.63 -19.59 -3.20
CA PHE A 388 7.01 -20.05 -1.85
C PHE A 388 7.23 -21.58 -1.75
N ASN A 389 6.94 -22.34 -2.81
CA ASN A 389 7.22 -23.78 -2.86
C ASN A 389 8.67 -24.05 -3.28
N PHE A 390 9.65 -23.48 -2.58
CA PHE A 390 11.07 -23.72 -2.87
C PHE A 390 11.36 -25.23 -3.01
N PRO A 391 12.13 -25.67 -4.04
CA PRO A 391 12.44 -27.08 -4.26
C PRO A 391 13.04 -27.77 -3.03
N ASP A 392 12.46 -28.90 -2.62
CA ASP A 392 13.03 -29.77 -1.58
C ASP A 392 14.19 -30.62 -2.13
N ASP A 393 15.23 -29.92 -2.59
CA ASP A 393 16.42 -30.45 -3.22
C ASP A 393 17.67 -29.88 -2.54
N GLU A 394 18.54 -30.76 -2.03
CA GLU A 394 19.74 -30.39 -1.29
C GLU A 394 20.67 -29.48 -2.09
N LYS A 395 20.81 -29.72 -3.40
CA LYS A 395 21.72 -28.94 -4.25
C LYS A 395 21.19 -27.53 -4.44
N LEU A 396 19.90 -27.37 -4.76
CA LEU A 396 19.28 -26.06 -4.95
C LEU A 396 19.23 -25.25 -3.64
N ILE A 397 18.86 -25.89 -2.52
CA ILE A 397 18.88 -25.27 -1.19
C ILE A 397 20.31 -24.84 -0.81
N GLN A 398 21.31 -25.67 -1.09
CA GLN A 398 22.71 -25.34 -0.81
C GLN A 398 23.23 -24.17 -1.67
N GLN A 399 22.79 -24.06 -2.93
CA GLN A 399 23.13 -22.92 -3.80
C GLN A 399 22.53 -21.61 -3.27
N GLU A 400 21.25 -21.64 -2.87
CA GLU A 400 20.55 -20.49 -2.27
C GLU A 400 21.20 -20.04 -0.96
N PHE A 401 21.56 -21.00 -0.10
CA PHE A 401 22.31 -20.72 1.10
C PHE A 401 23.67 -20.07 0.77
N THR A 402 24.41 -20.62 -0.19
CA THR A 402 25.78 -20.18 -0.51
C THR A 402 25.82 -18.71 -0.99
N LYS A 403 24.86 -18.28 -1.81
CA LYS A 403 24.83 -16.89 -2.31
C LYS A 403 24.52 -15.85 -1.21
N ASN A 404 23.85 -16.27 -0.13
CA ASN A 404 23.51 -15.42 1.00
C ASN A 404 24.66 -15.25 2.02
N ILE A 405 25.62 -16.18 2.06
CA ILE A 405 26.74 -16.16 3.03
C ILE A 405 27.49 -14.82 3.05
N PRO A 406 27.93 -14.23 1.91
CA PRO A 406 28.72 -13.00 1.94
C PRO A 406 28.01 -11.85 2.64
N PHE A 407 26.71 -11.68 2.39
CA PHE A 407 25.88 -10.67 3.05
C PHE A 407 25.72 -10.97 4.55
N ALA A 408 25.38 -12.22 4.92
CA ALA A 408 25.22 -12.60 6.32
C ALA A 408 26.50 -12.35 7.14
N LEU A 409 27.67 -12.72 6.61
CA LEU A 409 28.96 -12.46 7.24
C LEU A 409 29.27 -10.95 7.35
N SER A 410 28.92 -10.18 6.31
CA SER A 410 29.08 -8.72 6.30
C SER A 410 28.33 -8.04 7.43
N VAL A 411 27.09 -8.47 7.70
CA VAL A 411 26.28 -7.99 8.83
C VAL A 411 26.94 -8.36 10.17
N ALA A 412 27.38 -9.61 10.34
CA ALA A 412 28.07 -10.05 11.56
C ALA A 412 29.36 -9.28 11.85
N GLU A 413 30.18 -9.05 10.83
CA GLU A 413 31.43 -8.31 10.96
C GLU A 413 31.18 -6.83 11.30
N THR A 414 30.14 -6.25 10.69
CA THR A 414 29.76 -4.86 10.93
C THR A 414 29.30 -4.63 12.36
N ALA A 415 28.67 -5.60 13.02
CA ALA A 415 28.18 -5.43 14.39
C ALA A 415 29.26 -5.01 15.41
N VAL A 416 30.53 -5.34 15.18
CA VAL A 416 31.65 -4.90 16.03
C VAL A 416 31.85 -3.38 15.97
N HIS A 417 31.64 -2.78 14.81
CA HIS A 417 31.71 -1.35 14.55
C HIS A 417 30.50 -0.94 13.72
N PRO A 418 29.32 -0.84 14.34
CA PRO A 418 28.06 -0.88 13.62
C PRO A 418 27.78 0.36 12.77
N ASP A 419 28.55 1.42 12.93
CA ASP A 419 28.50 2.54 12.00
C ASP A 419 29.36 2.31 10.74
N ARG A 420 30.36 1.43 10.79
CA ARG A 420 31.38 1.20 9.75
C ARG A 420 31.14 -0.14 9.03
N PRO A 421 30.36 -0.15 7.95
CA PRO A 421 29.97 -1.38 7.29
C PRO A 421 31.16 -2.09 6.66
N VAL A 422 31.19 -3.42 6.83
CA VAL A 422 32.05 -4.34 6.08
C VAL A 422 31.21 -4.88 4.95
N SER A 423 31.31 -4.29 3.75
CA SER A 423 30.45 -4.61 2.61
C SER A 423 31.02 -5.73 1.74
N SER A 424 30.21 -6.75 1.43
CA SER A 424 30.56 -7.80 0.46
C SER A 424 30.72 -7.29 -0.97
N VAL A 425 30.14 -6.13 -1.29
CA VAL A 425 30.20 -5.47 -2.61
C VAL A 425 31.13 -4.25 -2.63
N GLY A 426 31.91 -4.05 -1.58
CA GLY A 426 32.95 -3.01 -1.53
C GLY A 426 32.43 -1.59 -1.34
N LEU A 427 31.15 -1.40 -0.99
CA LEU A 427 30.59 -0.09 -0.69
C LEU A 427 30.99 0.36 0.72
N SER A 428 31.07 1.68 0.91
CA SER A 428 31.40 2.30 2.20
C SER A 428 30.37 3.34 2.60
N ALA A 429 30.06 3.43 3.89
CA ALA A 429 29.25 4.52 4.44
C ALA A 429 30.09 5.80 4.62
N ALA A 430 29.74 6.86 3.89
CA ALA A 430 30.42 8.15 3.99
C ALA A 430 30.24 8.76 5.38
N ASP A 431 31.25 9.48 5.89
CA ASP A 431 31.18 10.18 7.18
C ASP A 431 30.14 11.32 7.20
N PHE A 432 29.95 11.96 6.04
CA PHE A 432 29.04 13.08 5.81
C PHE A 432 28.36 12.94 4.45
N THR A 433 27.05 13.14 4.40
CA THR A 433 26.24 13.22 3.18
C THR A 433 25.47 14.54 3.16
N PRO A 434 26.04 15.61 2.56
CA PRO A 434 25.37 16.91 2.47
C PRO A 434 24.13 16.87 1.58
N ALA A 435 23.05 17.52 2.00
CA ALA A 435 21.92 17.81 1.12
C ALA A 435 22.23 19.09 0.33
N ALA A 436 22.74 18.93 -0.88
CA ALA A 436 23.20 20.03 -1.70
C ALA A 436 22.06 20.65 -2.52
N PHE A 437 22.06 21.98 -2.61
CA PHE A 437 21.21 22.77 -3.49
C PHE A 437 22.01 23.90 -4.13
N SER A 438 21.54 24.44 -5.25
CA SER A 438 22.25 25.47 -6.03
C SER A 438 21.74 26.90 -5.78
N THR A 439 20.55 27.05 -5.21
CA THR A 439 19.89 28.35 -5.03
C THR A 439 19.42 28.55 -3.59
N SER A 440 19.72 29.72 -3.02
CA SER A 440 19.27 30.14 -1.69
C SER A 440 18.43 31.41 -1.77
N TYR A 441 17.30 31.42 -1.07
CA TYR A 441 16.41 32.57 -0.98
C TYR A 441 16.54 33.35 0.33
N SER A 442 17.62 33.11 1.09
CA SER A 442 17.88 33.68 2.42
C SER A 442 17.97 35.21 2.46
N ARG A 443 18.31 35.90 1.37
CA ARG A 443 18.28 37.38 1.24
C ARG A 443 18.85 38.14 2.46
N GLY A 444 20.04 37.77 2.93
CA GLY A 444 20.67 38.37 4.11
C GLY A 444 20.24 37.80 5.46
N ALA A 445 19.20 36.97 5.49
CA ALA A 445 18.89 36.12 6.63
C ALA A 445 19.79 34.87 6.66
N ASP A 446 19.66 34.09 7.73
CA ASP A 446 20.38 32.83 7.89
C ASP A 446 19.83 31.77 6.90
N GLN A 447 20.68 31.19 6.06
CA GLN A 447 20.35 30.01 5.24
C GLN A 447 20.58 28.74 6.06
N GLU A 448 19.56 27.90 6.21
CA GLU A 448 19.76 26.59 6.83
C GLU A 448 20.29 25.57 5.80
N VAL A 449 21.30 24.81 6.19
CA VAL A 449 21.86 23.70 5.41
C VAL A 449 21.80 22.44 6.23
N SER A 450 21.83 21.28 5.57
CA SER A 450 21.82 19.99 6.26
C SER A 450 22.80 18.98 5.75
N VAL A 451 23.05 18.01 6.61
CA VAL A 451 23.97 16.92 6.37
C VAL A 451 23.57 15.73 7.22
N VAL A 452 23.55 14.54 6.63
CA VAL A 452 23.53 13.28 7.37
C VAL A 452 24.96 12.96 7.81
N VAL A 453 25.16 12.65 9.09
CA VAL A 453 26.48 12.51 9.71
C VAL A 453 26.56 11.27 10.58
N ARG A 454 27.67 10.55 10.47
CA ARG A 454 28.02 9.45 11.38
C ARG A 454 28.04 9.93 12.84
N LYS A 455 27.23 9.31 13.70
CA LYS A 455 27.08 9.69 15.12
C LYS A 455 28.39 9.67 15.89
N ALA A 456 29.24 8.67 15.61
CA ALA A 456 30.51 8.45 16.29
C ALA A 456 31.56 9.55 16.09
N LEU A 457 31.36 10.50 15.17
CA LEU A 457 32.25 11.64 14.98
C LEU A 457 32.11 12.67 16.10
N GLY A 458 33.22 13.17 16.62
CA GLY A 458 33.30 14.35 17.48
C GLY A 458 33.46 15.64 16.66
N ASP A 459 33.39 16.78 17.34
CA ASP A 459 33.71 18.12 16.80
C ASP A 459 33.09 18.41 15.43
N LYS A 460 31.81 18.04 15.29
CA LYS A 460 31.05 18.21 14.05
C LYS A 460 30.73 19.69 13.83
N GLU A 461 31.24 20.25 12.74
CA GLU A 461 31.09 21.66 12.39
C GLU A 461 30.69 21.85 10.93
N LEU A 462 29.78 22.80 10.69
CA LEU A 462 29.60 23.42 9.39
C LEU A 462 30.77 24.38 9.14
N LYS A 463 31.33 24.31 7.94
CA LYS A 463 32.27 25.28 7.39
C LYS A 463 31.67 25.93 6.15
N TYR A 464 31.86 27.23 6.01
CA TYR A 464 31.43 27.94 4.81
C TYR A 464 32.27 29.17 4.54
N ARG A 465 32.24 29.66 3.30
CA ARG A 465 32.77 30.98 2.93
C ARG A 465 31.92 31.63 1.85
N VAL A 466 31.89 32.95 1.86
CA VAL A 466 31.13 33.78 0.92
C VAL A 466 32.12 34.42 -0.05
N ASN A 467 31.87 34.28 -1.37
CA ASN A 467 32.67 34.85 -2.45
C ASN A 467 34.19 34.59 -2.32
N GLY A 468 34.57 33.38 -1.92
CA GLY A 468 35.99 33.01 -1.73
C GLY A 468 36.68 33.67 -0.53
N GLY A 469 35.94 34.37 0.34
CA GLY A 469 36.45 35.04 1.53
C GLY A 469 36.88 34.09 2.66
N ARG A 470 36.91 34.63 3.89
CA ARG A 470 37.33 33.87 5.08
C ARG A 470 36.40 32.69 5.34
N VAL A 471 37.00 31.54 5.70
CA VAL A 471 36.27 30.37 6.19
C VAL A 471 35.69 30.65 7.59
N LEU A 472 34.39 30.45 7.71
CA LEU A 472 33.62 30.58 8.94
C LEU A 472 33.16 29.20 9.41
N GLY A 473 33.06 29.03 10.74
CA GLY A 473 32.61 27.80 11.38
C GLY A 473 31.32 28.00 12.18
N ARG A 474 30.48 26.96 12.22
CA ARG A 474 29.26 26.89 13.03
C ARG A 474 29.06 25.50 13.60
N THR A 475 28.56 25.43 14.83
CA THR A 475 28.14 24.18 15.45
C THR A 475 26.90 23.63 14.75
N LEU A 476 26.86 22.30 14.59
CA LEU A 476 25.71 21.58 14.07
C LEU A 476 24.65 21.36 15.15
N ARG A 477 23.37 21.41 14.76
CA ARG A 477 22.22 21.08 15.61
C ARG A 477 21.55 19.81 15.07
N HIS A 478 21.33 18.81 15.92
CA HIS A 478 20.59 17.60 15.56
C HIS A 478 19.16 17.93 15.10
N TRP A 479 18.74 17.33 13.99
CA TRP A 479 17.37 17.37 13.50
C TRP A 479 16.59 16.22 14.14
N LYS A 480 15.48 16.53 14.82
CA LYS A 480 14.72 15.55 15.61
C LYS A 480 13.56 14.91 14.85
N GLY A 481 13.56 15.01 13.52
CA GLY A 481 12.39 14.72 12.69
C GLY A 481 11.45 15.91 12.51
N GLY A 482 10.53 15.78 11.55
CA GLY A 482 9.45 16.73 11.27
C GLY A 482 8.11 16.28 11.85
N ARG A 483 7.01 16.83 11.34
CA ARG A 483 5.65 16.55 11.82
C ARG A 483 5.11 15.18 11.44
N VAL A 484 5.45 14.68 10.26
CA VAL A 484 4.91 13.45 9.66
C VAL A 484 5.95 12.33 9.67
N TYR A 485 7.18 12.64 9.25
CA TYR A 485 8.28 11.67 9.17
C TYR A 485 9.59 12.20 9.78
N GLY A 486 10.52 11.27 9.96
CA GLY A 486 11.76 11.44 10.72
C GLY A 486 11.53 11.06 12.17
N GLY A 487 12.52 10.43 12.80
CA GLY A 487 12.28 9.83 14.11
C GLY A 487 13.53 9.26 14.75
N LYS A 488 13.39 8.03 15.27
CA LYS A 488 14.39 7.34 16.11
C LYS A 488 15.14 6.25 15.35
N ASP A 489 14.86 6.10 14.07
CA ASP A 489 15.55 5.24 13.09
C ASP A 489 16.92 5.80 12.68
N ASP A 490 17.48 6.72 13.47
CA ASP A 490 18.80 7.33 13.33
C ASP A 490 19.83 6.61 14.25
N LEU A 491 20.01 5.29 14.08
CA LEU A 491 20.81 4.47 15.01
C LEU A 491 22.30 4.79 14.96
N TYR A 492 22.85 4.95 13.75
CA TYR A 492 24.30 5.11 13.52
C TYR A 492 24.68 6.43 12.84
N PHE A 493 23.73 7.03 12.13
CA PHE A 493 23.81 8.32 11.47
C PHE A 493 22.67 9.19 11.95
N ASP A 494 22.92 10.49 12.19
CA ASP A 494 21.83 11.45 12.38
C ASP A 494 21.86 12.51 11.28
N GLU A 495 20.72 13.15 11.05
CA GLU A 495 20.70 14.40 10.30
C GLU A 495 20.96 15.61 11.21
N TYR A 496 21.78 16.54 10.73
CA TYR A 496 22.09 17.79 11.39
C TYR A 496 21.75 18.99 10.51
N ARG A 497 21.33 20.08 11.15
CA ARG A 497 21.10 21.39 10.54
C ARG A 497 22.09 22.42 11.07
N ALA A 498 22.45 23.39 10.24
CA ALA A 498 23.17 24.58 10.68
C ALA A 498 22.84 25.79 9.82
N LYS A 499 23.06 26.99 10.37
CA LYS A 499 22.75 28.26 9.73
C LYS A 499 24.01 28.93 9.17
N VAL A 500 24.05 29.10 7.87
CA VAL A 500 25.01 29.94 7.16
C VAL A 500 24.59 31.41 7.28
N ARG A 501 25.48 32.28 7.76
CA ARG A 501 25.22 33.70 7.98
C ARG A 501 26.05 34.61 7.09
N GLY A 502 25.50 35.76 6.72
CA GLY A 502 26.24 36.85 6.07
C GLY A 502 26.37 36.71 4.55
N GLY A 503 25.52 35.90 3.91
CA GLY A 503 25.34 35.92 2.46
C GLY A 503 24.26 36.92 2.05
N GLY A 504 24.63 37.89 1.22
CA GLY A 504 23.72 38.84 0.57
C GLY A 504 23.31 38.39 -0.83
N PRO A 505 22.30 39.04 -1.44
CA PRO A 505 21.93 38.79 -2.83
C PRO A 505 23.13 38.84 -3.79
N GLY A 506 23.21 37.90 -4.72
CA GLY A 506 24.30 37.75 -5.69
C GLY A 506 25.50 36.95 -5.19
N ASP A 507 25.61 36.72 -3.88
CA ASP A 507 26.75 36.01 -3.30
C ASP A 507 26.75 34.52 -3.64
N LYS A 508 27.96 34.00 -3.91
CA LYS A 508 28.23 32.56 -4.00
C LYS A 508 28.75 32.06 -2.67
N VAL A 509 28.06 31.07 -2.11
CA VAL A 509 28.39 30.50 -0.80
C VAL A 509 28.81 29.06 -0.97
N GLU A 510 30.05 28.77 -0.62
CA GLU A 510 30.59 27.41 -0.60
C GLU A 510 30.44 26.84 0.81
N VAL A 511 29.93 25.60 0.89
CA VAL A 511 29.58 24.89 2.13
C VAL A 511 30.22 23.52 2.16
N TRP A 512 30.77 23.13 3.32
CA TRP A 512 31.21 21.78 3.62
C TRP A 512 31.15 21.52 5.13
N PHE A 513 31.31 20.27 5.52
CA PHE A 513 31.22 19.85 6.91
C PHE A 513 32.50 19.16 7.33
N THR A 514 32.92 19.39 8.57
CA THR A 514 34.11 18.77 9.14
C THR A 514 33.79 18.09 10.46
N GLY A 515 34.56 17.06 10.79
CA GLY A 515 34.47 16.38 12.08
C GLY A 515 35.78 15.70 12.44
N GLU A 516 35.77 15.01 13.57
CA GLU A 516 36.91 14.25 14.06
C GLU A 516 36.50 12.82 14.42
N THR A 517 37.27 11.84 13.96
CA THR A 517 37.11 10.45 14.40
C THR A 517 37.60 10.27 15.83
N LYS A 518 37.16 9.21 16.54
CA LYS A 518 37.67 8.87 17.89
C LYS A 518 39.20 8.77 18.00
N GLY A 519 39.91 8.53 16.90
CA GLY A 519 41.37 8.45 16.85
C GLY A 519 42.09 9.76 16.53
N GLY A 520 41.40 10.92 16.53
CA GLY A 520 42.02 12.22 16.29
C GLY A 520 42.09 12.66 14.82
N ARG A 521 41.73 11.76 13.87
CA ARG A 521 41.77 12.09 12.44
C ARG A 521 40.63 13.02 12.07
N LYS A 522 40.96 14.18 11.48
CA LYS A 522 40.00 15.11 10.88
C LYS A 522 39.43 14.55 9.57
N VAL A 523 38.13 14.76 9.36
CA VAL A 523 37.37 14.33 8.19
C VAL A 523 36.56 15.48 7.63
N SER A 524 36.28 15.46 6.32
CA SER A 524 35.55 16.51 5.61
C SER A 524 34.57 15.91 4.61
N SER A 525 33.41 16.55 4.45
CA SER A 525 32.46 16.23 3.39
C SER A 525 32.95 16.72 2.03
N SER A 526 32.24 16.32 0.97
CA SER A 526 32.24 17.05 -0.30
C SER A 526 31.75 18.49 -0.09
N HIS A 527 32.23 19.40 -0.94
CA HIS A 527 31.81 20.79 -0.95
C HIS A 527 30.67 20.97 -1.94
N PHE A 528 29.71 21.84 -1.63
CA PHE A 528 28.74 22.33 -2.60
C PHE A 528 28.66 23.85 -2.54
N THR A 529 28.16 24.45 -3.61
CA THR A 529 28.01 25.92 -3.70
C THR A 529 26.59 26.26 -4.11
N TYR A 530 26.01 27.23 -3.41
CA TYR A 530 24.75 27.85 -3.81
C TYR A 530 24.93 29.35 -4.07
N THR A 531 24.02 29.92 -4.85
CA THR A 531 23.93 31.37 -5.07
C THR A 531 22.75 31.93 -4.30
N VAL A 532 22.95 33.02 -3.56
CA VAL A 532 21.84 33.75 -2.93
C VAL A 532 21.14 34.57 -4.01
N ALA A 533 19.90 34.21 -4.32
CA ALA A 533 19.17 34.81 -5.43
C ALA A 533 18.92 36.31 -5.22
N GLU A 534 19.15 37.10 -6.27
CA GLU A 534 18.68 38.49 -6.35
C GLU A 534 17.17 38.50 -6.65
N ARG A 535 16.38 38.89 -5.66
CA ARG A 535 14.92 38.90 -5.77
C ARG A 535 14.28 39.98 -4.89
N PRO A 536 13.07 40.46 -5.24
CA PRO A 536 12.30 41.34 -4.36
C PRO A 536 11.87 40.61 -3.08
N GLN A 537 11.53 41.38 -2.04
CA GLN A 537 11.02 40.82 -0.79
C GLN A 537 9.59 40.29 -0.98
N ALA A 538 9.44 38.99 -0.71
CA ALA A 538 8.18 38.26 -0.77
C ALA A 538 8.02 37.36 0.47
N ASP A 539 6.77 37.17 0.89
CA ASP A 539 6.37 36.24 1.96
C ASP A 539 5.74 34.95 1.40
N THR A 540 5.39 34.95 0.11
CA THR A 540 4.79 33.83 -0.61
C THR A 540 5.61 33.47 -1.85
N LEU A 541 5.75 32.17 -2.11
CA LEU A 541 6.29 31.65 -3.36
C LEU A 541 5.18 31.03 -4.19
N VAL A 542 5.07 31.45 -5.45
CA VAL A 542 4.25 30.78 -6.45
C VAL A 542 5.15 29.79 -7.19
N VAL A 543 4.95 28.49 -6.98
CA VAL A 543 5.62 27.42 -7.71
C VAL A 543 4.75 27.07 -8.91
N ALA A 544 5.26 27.34 -10.10
CA ALA A 544 4.59 27.11 -11.37
C ALA A 544 5.14 25.84 -12.03
N GLU A 545 4.31 24.80 -12.14
CA GLU A 545 4.65 23.51 -12.72
C GLU A 545 3.78 23.21 -13.95
N GLU A 546 3.85 24.06 -14.97
CA GLU A 546 3.06 23.88 -16.21
C GLU A 546 3.66 22.82 -17.17
N GLY A 547 4.75 22.15 -16.79
CA GLY A 547 5.56 21.27 -17.65
C GLY A 547 6.33 22.01 -18.76
N THR A 548 6.03 23.28 -18.96
CA THR A 548 6.68 24.22 -19.87
C THR A 548 6.88 25.56 -19.17
N ALA A 549 7.54 26.51 -19.82
CA ALA A 549 7.74 27.85 -19.26
C ALA A 549 6.40 28.46 -18.84
N ALA A 550 6.32 28.92 -17.60
CA ALA A 550 5.06 29.27 -16.96
C ALA A 550 4.34 30.43 -17.66
N THR A 551 3.12 30.18 -18.14
CA THR A 551 2.28 31.17 -18.84
C THR A 551 1.21 31.77 -17.94
N GLN A 552 0.80 31.05 -16.88
CA GLN A 552 -0.28 31.45 -15.98
C GLN A 552 0.23 32.10 -14.68
N ALA A 553 1.53 32.03 -14.39
CA ALA A 553 2.09 32.41 -13.08
C ALA A 553 1.74 33.83 -12.65
N GLN A 554 1.65 34.77 -13.60
CA GLN A 554 1.29 36.16 -13.29
C GLN A 554 -0.12 36.27 -12.68
N LYS A 555 -1.08 35.45 -13.13
CA LYS A 555 -2.44 35.45 -12.55
C LYS A 555 -2.44 35.06 -11.07
N TYR A 556 -1.57 34.12 -10.70
CA TYR A 556 -1.39 33.67 -9.31
C TYR A 556 -0.71 34.76 -8.48
N VAL A 557 0.36 35.37 -9.01
CA VAL A 557 1.04 36.49 -8.35
C VAL A 557 0.08 37.66 -8.09
N ASP A 558 -0.70 38.05 -9.08
CA ASP A 558 -1.66 39.15 -8.96
C ASP A 558 -2.73 38.84 -7.91
N ALA A 559 -3.23 37.60 -7.86
CA ALA A 559 -4.21 37.16 -6.88
C ALA A 559 -3.66 37.18 -5.45
N VAL A 560 -2.43 36.71 -5.26
CA VAL A 560 -1.72 36.75 -3.96
C VAL A 560 -1.46 38.18 -3.52
N GLN A 561 -1.04 39.05 -4.44
CA GLN A 561 -0.82 40.48 -4.16
C GLN A 561 -2.10 41.20 -3.76
N ALA A 562 -3.19 40.95 -4.47
CA ALA A 562 -4.50 41.51 -4.15
C ALA A 562 -5.07 40.96 -2.83
N ALA A 563 -4.65 39.76 -2.40
CA ALA A 563 -4.97 39.21 -1.08
C ALA A 563 -4.15 39.83 0.07
N GLY A 564 -3.16 40.70 -0.23
CA GLY A 564 -2.36 41.44 0.75
C GLY A 564 -0.97 40.85 1.01
N HIS A 565 -0.52 39.89 0.20
CA HIS A 565 0.74 39.18 0.35
C HIS A 565 1.74 39.56 -0.75
N ARG A 566 3.04 39.34 -0.55
CA ARG A 566 4.05 39.63 -1.57
C ARG A 566 4.52 38.33 -2.18
N ALA A 567 4.33 38.17 -3.49
CA ALA A 567 4.64 36.95 -4.22
C ALA A 567 5.82 37.12 -5.18
N ILE A 568 6.55 36.02 -5.38
CA ILE A 568 7.46 35.82 -6.51
C ILE A 568 7.24 34.42 -7.12
N VAL A 569 7.73 34.21 -8.33
CA VAL A 569 7.55 32.96 -9.08
C VAL A 569 8.79 32.08 -9.03
N TRP A 570 8.58 30.79 -8.89
CA TRP A 570 9.52 29.73 -9.22
C TRP A 570 8.95 28.88 -10.35
N ASP A 571 9.48 29.03 -11.56
CA ASP A 571 9.11 28.22 -12.71
C ASP A 571 9.92 26.92 -12.71
N VAL A 572 9.24 25.80 -12.48
CA VAL A 572 9.84 24.46 -12.38
C VAL A 572 10.45 24.03 -13.71
N ALA A 573 9.86 24.41 -14.85
CA ALA A 573 10.36 24.00 -16.17
C ALA A 573 11.73 24.60 -16.49
N THR A 574 12.05 25.77 -15.92
CA THR A 574 13.32 26.47 -16.15
C THR A 574 14.32 26.32 -15.00
N GLN A 575 13.85 26.07 -13.77
CA GLN A 575 14.69 26.06 -12.57
C GLN A 575 14.75 24.69 -11.86
N GLY A 576 13.96 23.70 -12.30
CA GLY A 576 13.80 22.42 -11.62
C GLY A 576 12.93 22.52 -10.37
N ALA A 577 12.82 21.42 -9.60
CA ALA A 577 12.05 21.43 -8.35
C ALA A 577 12.70 22.37 -7.31
N PRO A 578 11.92 23.24 -6.62
CA PRO A 578 12.45 24.15 -5.62
C PRO A 578 12.89 23.39 -4.37
N ASP A 579 14.16 23.50 -3.99
CA ASP A 579 14.68 22.83 -2.78
C ASP A 579 13.96 23.30 -1.50
N ALA A 580 13.62 22.36 -0.63
CA ALA A 580 12.84 22.61 0.58
C ALA A 580 13.54 23.57 1.55
N LEU A 581 14.88 23.50 1.69
CA LEU A 581 15.65 24.36 2.58
C LEU A 581 16.20 25.60 1.88
N GLY A 582 16.72 25.43 0.66
CA GLY A 582 17.30 26.49 -0.15
C GLY A 582 16.27 27.51 -0.59
N VAL A 583 15.06 27.06 -0.93
CA VAL A 583 14.02 27.89 -1.56
C VAL A 583 12.75 27.94 -0.69
N LEU A 584 12.06 26.83 -0.47
CA LEU A 584 10.70 26.82 0.08
C LEU A 584 10.64 27.33 1.53
N LYS A 585 11.59 26.93 2.39
CA LYS A 585 11.66 27.33 3.82
C LYS A 585 11.73 28.84 4.07
N HIS A 586 12.07 29.64 3.05
CA HIS A 586 12.10 31.11 3.17
C HIS A 586 10.73 31.76 3.01
N PHE A 587 9.68 30.96 2.85
CA PHE A 587 8.30 31.40 2.72
C PHE A 587 7.45 30.71 3.77
N ARG A 588 6.46 31.45 4.29
CA ARG A 588 5.48 30.87 5.24
C ARG A 588 4.42 30.07 4.49
N THR A 589 4.09 30.51 3.28
CA THR A 589 3.09 29.90 2.42
C THR A 589 3.67 29.73 1.02
N VAL A 590 3.44 28.56 0.43
CA VAL A 590 3.72 28.25 -0.96
C VAL A 590 2.38 28.09 -1.67
N VAL A 591 2.26 28.66 -2.86
CA VAL A 591 1.14 28.42 -3.77
C VAL A 591 1.70 27.60 -4.93
N HIS A 592 1.27 26.35 -5.07
CA HIS A 592 1.69 25.47 -6.14
C HIS A 592 0.53 25.23 -7.11
N TYR A 593 0.84 25.21 -8.41
CA TYR A 593 -0.11 24.79 -9.42
C TYR A 593 0.57 24.08 -10.59
N SER A 594 -0.12 23.08 -11.15
CA SER A 594 0.42 22.19 -12.19
C SER A 594 -0.26 22.30 -13.56
N GLY A 595 -1.24 23.22 -13.69
CA GLY A 595 -2.03 23.36 -14.92
C GLY A 595 -2.67 22.04 -15.35
N ALA A 596 -2.55 21.68 -16.63
CA ALA A 596 -3.17 20.49 -17.22
C ALA A 596 -2.36 19.18 -17.03
N ASN A 597 -1.09 19.26 -16.59
CA ASN A 597 -0.15 18.12 -16.61
C ASN A 597 -0.05 17.37 -15.27
N GLY A 598 -0.50 18.00 -14.17
CA GLY A 598 -0.43 17.42 -12.82
C GLY A 598 0.96 17.57 -12.16
N PRO A 599 1.06 17.36 -10.83
CA PRO A 599 2.31 17.54 -10.08
C PRO A 599 3.38 16.49 -10.43
N ALA A 600 4.65 16.89 -10.52
CA ALA A 600 5.76 15.96 -10.72
C ALA A 600 6.36 15.47 -9.39
N ASN A 601 6.91 14.24 -9.38
CA ASN A 601 7.49 13.61 -8.18
C ASN A 601 8.56 14.47 -7.49
N ALA A 602 9.51 15.03 -8.25
CA ALA A 602 10.57 15.86 -7.67
C ALA A 602 10.02 17.08 -6.93
N THR A 603 9.02 17.76 -7.49
CA THR A 603 8.37 18.91 -6.86
C THR A 603 7.55 18.47 -5.65
N GLN A 604 6.79 17.38 -5.77
CA GLN A 604 6.03 16.81 -4.66
C GLN A 604 6.93 16.46 -3.47
N LEU A 605 8.08 15.81 -3.66
CA LEU A 605 8.98 15.45 -2.57
C LEU A 605 9.52 16.68 -1.83
N GLN A 606 9.76 17.79 -2.53
CA GLN A 606 10.18 19.04 -1.90
C GLN A 606 9.04 19.73 -1.14
N LEU A 607 7.82 19.75 -1.71
CA LEU A 607 6.63 20.25 -1.03
C LEU A 607 6.33 19.42 0.23
N ARG A 608 6.48 18.09 0.15
CA ARG A 608 6.36 17.17 1.27
C ARG A 608 7.36 17.47 2.38
N ALA A 609 8.63 17.67 2.05
CA ALA A 609 9.65 18.06 3.03
C ALA A 609 9.37 19.44 3.66
N TYR A 610 8.90 20.39 2.85
CA TYR A 610 8.49 21.72 3.33
C TYR A 610 7.30 21.66 4.31
N LEU A 611 6.27 20.86 4.01
CA LEU A 611 5.15 20.62 4.92
C LEU A 611 5.58 19.90 6.21
N ASN A 612 6.50 18.92 6.10
CA ASN A 612 7.06 18.21 7.24
C ASN A 612 7.79 19.15 8.23
N GLU A 613 8.34 20.26 7.72
CA GLU A 613 8.98 21.33 8.50
C GLU A 613 7.99 22.40 9.01
N GLY A 614 6.68 22.22 8.77
CA GLY A 614 5.62 23.13 9.20
C GLY A 614 5.34 24.28 8.24
N GLY A 615 5.75 24.13 6.98
CA GLY A 615 5.32 24.99 5.87
C GLY A 615 3.81 24.88 5.62
N ARG A 616 3.27 25.85 4.89
CA ARG A 616 1.85 25.86 4.48
C ARG A 616 1.71 25.91 2.97
N LEU A 617 0.72 25.21 2.43
CA LEU A 617 0.56 25.02 0.98
C LEU A 617 -0.87 25.35 0.53
N ILE A 618 -0.97 26.14 -0.54
CA ILE A 618 -2.17 26.21 -1.37
C ILE A 618 -1.84 25.47 -2.66
N GLU A 619 -2.47 24.32 -2.85
CA GLU A 619 -2.31 23.46 -4.02
C GLU A 619 -3.49 23.66 -4.95
N ALA A 620 -3.26 23.96 -6.23
CA ALA A 620 -4.33 24.24 -7.19
C ALA A 620 -4.08 23.58 -8.54
N GLY A 621 -5.15 23.10 -9.17
CA GLY A 621 -5.12 22.54 -10.50
C GLY A 621 -6.13 21.42 -10.65
N GLU A 622 -6.47 21.08 -11.89
CA GLU A 622 -7.45 20.03 -12.12
C GLU A 622 -6.94 18.68 -11.64
N LEU A 623 -5.66 18.37 -11.88
CA LEU A 623 -5.02 17.12 -11.46
C LEU A 623 -4.35 17.18 -10.08
N ALA A 624 -4.51 18.28 -9.34
CA ALA A 624 -3.99 18.40 -7.98
C ALA A 624 -4.68 17.40 -7.03
N GLY A 625 -3.93 16.84 -6.07
CA GLY A 625 -4.44 15.83 -5.13
C GLY A 625 -4.75 14.49 -5.79
N GLY A 626 -4.06 14.13 -6.87
CA GLY A 626 -4.06 12.79 -7.47
C GLY A 626 -2.80 12.00 -7.09
N SER A 627 -2.73 10.74 -7.52
CA SER A 627 -1.53 9.91 -7.37
C SER A 627 -0.36 10.42 -8.23
N VAL A 628 0.86 10.20 -7.75
CA VAL A 628 2.10 10.61 -8.42
C VAL A 628 3.01 9.41 -8.67
N ASP A 629 3.62 9.38 -9.86
CA ASP A 629 4.59 8.35 -10.26
C ASP A 629 5.96 8.60 -9.61
N LEU A 630 6.33 7.74 -8.68
CA LEU A 630 7.60 7.77 -7.95
C LEU A 630 8.80 7.34 -8.81
N GLY A 631 8.56 6.82 -10.01
CA GLY A 631 9.54 6.25 -10.91
C GLY A 631 9.24 4.78 -11.21
N GLY A 632 9.58 4.33 -12.43
CA GLY A 632 9.29 2.96 -12.87
C GLY A 632 7.79 2.65 -13.00
N GLY A 633 6.92 3.67 -12.93
CA GLY A 633 5.46 3.59 -13.01
C GLY A 633 4.75 3.47 -11.65
N SER A 634 5.47 3.57 -10.52
CA SER A 634 4.94 3.31 -9.17
C SER A 634 4.13 4.50 -8.72
N LEU A 635 2.81 4.40 -8.81
CA LEU A 635 1.90 5.45 -8.34
C LEU A 635 1.75 5.37 -6.82
N SER A 636 1.81 6.53 -6.17
CA SER A 636 1.46 6.69 -4.76
C SER A 636 0.55 7.90 -4.58
N ASP A 637 -0.42 7.78 -3.70
CA ASP A 637 -1.30 8.86 -3.27
C ASP A 637 -1.05 9.30 -1.81
N ASP A 638 0.01 8.81 -1.15
CA ASP A 638 0.42 9.21 0.22
C ASP A 638 0.45 10.72 0.40
N PHE A 639 0.91 11.48 -0.62
CA PHE A 639 0.93 12.93 -0.54
C PHE A 639 -0.48 13.53 -0.49
N SER A 640 -1.39 13.01 -1.32
CA SER A 640 -2.79 13.42 -1.32
C SER A 640 -3.47 13.07 0.01
N GLN A 641 -3.34 11.82 0.44
CA GLN A 641 -4.02 11.32 1.62
C GLN A 641 -3.45 11.92 2.91
N TYR A 642 -2.12 11.89 3.09
CA TYR A 642 -1.47 12.21 4.37
C TYR A 642 -1.19 13.71 4.55
N TYR A 643 -1.11 14.49 3.47
CA TYR A 643 -0.78 15.92 3.54
C TYR A 643 -1.92 16.82 3.05
N LEU A 644 -2.62 16.44 1.98
CA LEU A 644 -3.66 17.28 1.38
C LEU A 644 -5.07 16.99 1.93
N GLY A 645 -5.24 15.86 2.64
CA GLY A 645 -6.52 15.45 3.24
C GLY A 645 -7.54 14.92 2.23
N ALA A 646 -7.09 14.56 1.03
CA ALA A 646 -7.93 13.99 -0.02
C ALA A 646 -7.67 12.48 -0.12
N TYR A 647 -8.66 11.68 0.31
CA TYR A 647 -8.63 10.22 0.25
C TYR A 647 -8.78 9.70 -1.17
N SER A 648 -9.70 10.32 -1.90
CA SER A 648 -10.00 9.97 -3.29
C SER A 648 -10.15 11.24 -4.12
N ARG A 649 -9.86 11.12 -5.41
CA ARG A 649 -10.01 12.20 -6.39
C ARG A 649 -10.76 11.67 -7.61
N THR A 650 -11.87 12.31 -7.95
CA THR A 650 -12.59 12.12 -9.21
C THR A 650 -12.53 13.39 -10.06
N SER A 651 -12.76 13.26 -11.37
CA SER A 651 -12.82 14.39 -12.29
C SER A 651 -14.27 14.70 -12.64
N THR A 652 -14.71 15.95 -12.51
CA THR A 652 -16.06 16.40 -12.88
C THR A 652 -16.03 17.38 -14.06
N LYS A 653 -17.08 17.34 -14.88
CA LYS A 653 -17.33 18.27 -15.99
C LYS A 653 -18.47 19.21 -15.65
N GLY A 654 -18.53 20.35 -16.35
CA GLY A 654 -19.66 21.29 -16.24
C GLY A 654 -19.63 22.18 -14.99
N ALA A 655 -18.49 22.24 -14.28
CA ALA A 655 -18.30 23.23 -13.24
C ALA A 655 -18.36 24.64 -13.86
N THR A 656 -19.28 25.46 -13.36
CA THR A 656 -19.50 26.85 -13.83
C THR A 656 -19.19 27.89 -12.75
N GLY A 657 -18.96 27.43 -11.53
CA GLY A 657 -18.62 28.26 -10.40
C GLY A 657 -18.12 27.42 -9.23
N PHE A 658 -17.62 28.09 -8.21
CA PHE A 658 -17.20 27.49 -6.94
C PHE A 658 -17.78 28.30 -5.78
N THR A 659 -18.37 27.60 -4.82
CA THR A 659 -18.84 28.17 -3.55
C THR A 659 -18.07 27.51 -2.42
N GLY A 660 -17.30 28.32 -1.68
CA GLY A 660 -16.52 27.86 -0.54
C GLY A 660 -17.41 27.51 0.65
N SER A 661 -17.01 26.48 1.39
CA SER A 661 -17.62 26.05 2.67
C SER A 661 -16.54 25.95 3.75
N GLY A 662 -16.97 25.81 5.00
CA GLY A 662 -16.04 25.69 6.13
C GLY A 662 -15.03 26.86 6.14
N PRO A 663 -13.71 26.59 6.16
CA PRO A 663 -12.68 27.63 6.14
C PRO A 663 -12.72 28.56 4.92
N LEU A 664 -13.23 28.12 3.76
CA LEU A 664 -13.39 28.96 2.57
C LEU A 664 -14.78 29.62 2.48
N GLY A 665 -15.60 29.49 3.52
CA GLY A 665 -16.96 30.00 3.58
C GLY A 665 -17.09 31.48 3.23
N GLY A 666 -18.17 31.81 2.50
CA GLY A 666 -18.49 33.18 2.07
C GLY A 666 -17.79 33.63 0.80
N PHE A 667 -17.06 32.74 0.11
CA PHE A 667 -16.63 32.95 -1.26
C PHE A 667 -17.62 32.26 -2.23
N THR A 668 -17.99 32.98 -3.29
CA THR A 668 -18.65 32.43 -4.47
C THR A 668 -18.08 33.12 -5.69
N GLY A 669 -17.67 32.36 -6.71
CA GLY A 669 -17.11 32.90 -7.94
C GLY A 669 -17.41 32.03 -9.15
N ALA A 670 -17.44 32.64 -10.34
CA ALA A 670 -17.62 31.91 -11.60
C ALA A 670 -16.32 31.23 -12.03
N LEU A 671 -16.46 30.04 -12.62
CA LEU A 671 -15.37 29.27 -13.23
C LEU A 671 -15.61 29.13 -14.74
N GLY A 672 -14.53 28.97 -15.50
CA GLY A 672 -14.57 28.68 -16.93
C GLY A 672 -13.21 28.25 -17.49
N ASP A 673 -13.18 27.93 -18.77
CA ASP A 673 -11.98 27.47 -19.46
C ASP A 673 -10.83 28.49 -19.41
N ALA A 674 -9.60 27.99 -19.34
CA ALA A 674 -8.39 28.79 -19.48
C ALA A 674 -7.61 28.38 -20.75
N PRO A 675 -6.82 29.29 -21.34
CA PRO A 675 -5.97 28.96 -22.49
C PRO A 675 -5.03 27.79 -22.18
N GLY A 676 -5.15 26.70 -22.94
CA GLY A 676 -4.35 25.48 -22.73
C GLY A 676 -4.80 24.60 -21.56
N ASN A 677 -5.87 24.98 -20.84
CA ASN A 677 -6.41 24.24 -19.70
C ASN A 677 -7.96 24.35 -19.66
N PRO A 678 -8.69 23.58 -20.51
CA PRO A 678 -10.16 23.55 -20.47
C PRO A 678 -10.66 22.96 -19.14
N LEU A 679 -11.73 23.51 -18.57
CA LEU A 679 -12.26 23.07 -17.27
C LEU A 679 -13.14 21.82 -17.45
N ASP A 680 -12.49 20.70 -17.81
CA ASP A 680 -13.15 19.43 -18.13
C ASP A 680 -12.72 18.26 -17.23
N LYS A 681 -11.83 18.52 -16.27
CA LYS A 681 -11.28 17.56 -15.31
C LYS A 681 -11.19 18.13 -13.89
N ALA A 682 -12.05 19.09 -13.54
CA ALA A 682 -12.10 19.68 -12.22
C ALA A 682 -12.11 18.59 -11.13
N GLY A 683 -11.20 18.67 -10.17
CA GLY A 683 -11.04 17.71 -9.09
C GLY A 683 -12.18 17.82 -8.08
N THR A 684 -12.86 16.70 -7.84
CA THR A 684 -13.78 16.51 -6.72
C THR A 684 -13.23 15.45 -5.78
N TYR A 685 -13.23 15.73 -4.48
CA TYR A 685 -12.51 14.94 -3.50
C TYR A 685 -13.45 14.28 -2.48
N GLY A 686 -13.13 13.04 -2.14
CA GLY A 686 -13.51 12.44 -0.86
C GLY A 686 -12.49 12.84 0.21
N VAL A 687 -12.98 13.23 1.38
CA VAL A 687 -12.15 13.77 2.46
C VAL A 687 -11.57 12.63 3.30
N THR A 688 -10.27 12.63 3.59
CA THR A 688 -9.62 11.57 4.39
C THR A 688 -10.30 11.35 5.73
N SER A 689 -10.74 12.41 6.42
CA SER A 689 -11.47 12.28 7.69
C SER A 689 -12.87 11.67 7.62
N GLU A 690 -13.46 11.56 6.43
CA GLU A 690 -14.75 10.88 6.23
C GLU A 690 -14.56 9.37 6.06
N GLU A 691 -13.42 8.93 5.51
CA GLU A 691 -13.05 7.52 5.33
C GLU A 691 -12.26 6.96 6.52
N LEU A 692 -11.36 7.77 7.07
CA LEU A 692 -10.56 7.49 8.26
C LEU A 692 -11.01 8.43 9.39
N PRO A 693 -11.96 8.01 10.25
CA PRO A 693 -12.57 8.89 11.24
C PRO A 693 -11.54 9.49 12.20
N VAL A 694 -11.59 10.80 12.42
CA VAL A 694 -10.66 11.57 13.28
C VAL A 694 -10.54 11.02 14.70
N ALA A 695 -11.59 10.36 15.21
CA ALA A 695 -11.56 9.73 16.54
C ALA A 695 -10.53 8.59 16.63
N THR A 696 -10.31 7.89 15.52
CA THR A 696 -9.34 6.79 15.39
C THR A 696 -8.04 7.29 14.75
N TYR A 697 -8.14 8.17 13.75
CA TYR A 697 -7.03 8.65 12.93
C TYR A 697 -6.87 10.18 13.00
N PRO A 698 -6.56 10.76 14.17
CA PRO A 698 -6.51 12.21 14.36
C PRO A 698 -5.45 12.93 13.51
N GLN A 699 -4.40 12.21 13.08
CA GLN A 699 -3.34 12.72 12.21
C GLN A 699 -3.83 13.11 10.81
N PHE A 700 -4.96 12.54 10.35
CA PHE A 700 -5.51 12.80 9.00
C PHE A 700 -6.69 13.78 9.01
N LYS A 701 -6.79 14.59 10.08
CA LYS A 701 -7.83 15.60 10.24
C LYS A 701 -7.87 16.52 9.02
N SER A 702 -9.00 16.49 8.33
CA SER A 702 -9.27 17.20 7.08
C SER A 702 -10.76 17.53 6.98
N ALA A 703 -11.09 18.51 6.15
CA ALA A 703 -12.47 18.95 5.96
C ALA A 703 -12.72 19.40 4.52
N GLY A 704 -13.90 19.08 4.01
CA GLY A 704 -14.40 19.60 2.74
C GLY A 704 -14.62 21.11 2.79
N ALA A 705 -14.09 21.82 1.80
CA ALA A 705 -13.94 23.27 1.82
C ALA A 705 -14.66 24.00 0.68
N GLY A 706 -15.46 23.32 -0.13
CA GLY A 706 -16.37 23.96 -1.05
C GLY A 706 -16.93 23.03 -2.10
N ARG A 707 -17.83 23.54 -2.92
CA ARG A 707 -18.52 22.77 -3.97
C ARG A 707 -18.59 23.56 -5.26
N PHE A 708 -18.64 22.84 -6.37
CA PHE A 708 -18.87 23.45 -7.67
C PHE A 708 -20.35 23.80 -7.86
N ALA A 709 -20.60 24.92 -8.54
CA ALA A 709 -21.89 25.27 -9.11
C ALA A 709 -21.99 24.70 -10.53
N GLY A 710 -23.21 24.40 -10.99
CA GLY A 710 -23.44 23.72 -12.27
C GLY A 710 -23.17 22.21 -12.22
N THR A 711 -22.61 21.72 -11.13
CA THR A 711 -22.48 20.29 -10.84
C THR A 711 -23.50 19.89 -9.78
N VAL A 712 -24.13 18.75 -9.94
CA VAL A 712 -24.91 18.12 -8.87
C VAL A 712 -23.94 17.24 -8.07
N ASN A 713 -24.03 17.22 -6.74
CA ASN A 713 -23.34 16.15 -6.00
C ASN A 713 -23.96 14.84 -6.50
N PRO A 714 -23.20 14.01 -7.23
CA PRO A 714 -23.79 12.83 -7.83
C PRO A 714 -24.42 11.93 -6.76
N TYR A 715 -23.89 11.89 -5.54
CA TYR A 715 -24.31 10.96 -4.49
C TYR A 715 -25.44 11.43 -3.54
N GLY A 716 -26.23 12.44 -3.94
CA GLY A 716 -27.46 12.86 -3.25
C GLY A 716 -28.73 12.40 -3.95
N PRO A 717 -29.93 12.43 -3.31
CA PRO A 717 -31.21 12.09 -3.94
C PRO A 717 -31.43 12.86 -5.25
N TYR A 718 -32.04 12.21 -6.24
CA TYR A 718 -32.32 12.85 -7.52
C TYR A 718 -33.48 13.84 -7.40
N SER A 719 -34.53 13.43 -6.69
CA SER A 719 -35.69 14.25 -6.33
C SER A 719 -35.96 14.13 -4.83
N GLY A 720 -36.76 15.05 -4.27
CA GLY A 720 -37.13 14.97 -2.86
C GLY A 720 -35.96 15.06 -1.87
N SER A 721 -36.04 14.29 -0.78
CA SER A 721 -35.07 14.29 0.33
C SER A 721 -34.45 12.92 0.59
N TYR A 722 -34.98 11.85 0.00
CA TYR A 722 -34.50 10.50 0.21
C TYR A 722 -34.40 9.73 -1.11
N MET A 723 -33.57 8.70 -1.10
CA MET A 723 -33.42 7.74 -2.18
C MET A 723 -33.23 6.35 -1.59
N ALA A 724 -33.35 5.30 -2.39
CA ALA A 724 -32.83 4.00 -2.02
C ALA A 724 -31.34 3.94 -2.38
N ALA A 725 -30.52 3.39 -1.49
CA ALA A 725 -29.08 3.31 -1.72
C ALA A 725 -28.45 2.03 -1.17
N ALA A 726 -27.51 1.50 -1.92
CA ALA A 726 -26.62 0.42 -1.52
C ALA A 726 -25.17 0.93 -1.63
N VAL A 727 -24.58 1.31 -0.50
CA VAL A 727 -23.15 1.69 -0.43
C VAL A 727 -22.25 0.51 -0.74
N HIS A 728 -21.06 0.73 -1.25
CA HIS A 728 -20.13 -0.37 -1.49
C HIS A 728 -19.73 -1.05 -0.17
N THR A 729 -19.71 -2.39 -0.24
CA THR A 729 -18.99 -3.27 0.67
C THR A 729 -18.53 -4.44 -0.17
N ASP A 730 -17.33 -4.90 0.09
CA ASP A 730 -16.79 -6.12 -0.49
C ASP A 730 -17.75 -7.30 -0.25
N ASP A 731 -17.71 -8.29 -1.14
CA ASP A 731 -18.31 -9.62 -0.97
C ASP A 731 -19.86 -9.59 -0.89
N ALA A 732 -20.57 -8.74 -1.65
CA ALA A 732 -22.00 -8.46 -1.40
C ALA A 732 -22.94 -8.49 -2.62
N TYR A 733 -24.04 -9.24 -2.51
CA TYR A 733 -25.17 -9.21 -3.47
C TYR A 733 -26.40 -8.58 -2.82
N LYS A 734 -26.65 -7.32 -3.13
CA LYS A 734 -27.65 -6.46 -2.48
C LYS A 734 -28.85 -6.31 -3.38
N ARG A 735 -30.06 -6.61 -2.90
CA ARG A 735 -31.27 -6.58 -3.74
C ARG A 735 -32.33 -5.66 -3.16
N LEU A 736 -32.93 -4.84 -4.03
CA LEU A 736 -34.13 -4.07 -3.74
C LEU A 736 -35.26 -4.56 -4.66
N THR A 737 -36.26 -5.23 -4.09
CA THR A 737 -37.22 -6.07 -4.82
C THR A 737 -38.65 -5.55 -4.70
N ARG A 738 -39.42 -5.62 -5.80
CA ARG A 738 -40.85 -5.26 -5.86
C ARG A 738 -41.63 -6.21 -6.77
N THR A 739 -42.84 -6.56 -6.36
CA THR A 739 -43.82 -7.25 -7.21
C THR A 739 -44.73 -6.26 -7.93
N ILE A 740 -44.98 -6.48 -9.21
CA ILE A 740 -45.83 -5.66 -10.09
C ILE A 740 -46.92 -6.55 -10.70
N ASP A 741 -48.18 -6.15 -10.52
CA ASP A 741 -49.33 -6.84 -11.13
C ASP A 741 -49.66 -6.25 -12.51
N LEU A 742 -49.43 -7.01 -13.58
CA LEU A 742 -49.77 -6.69 -14.96
C LEU A 742 -50.90 -7.58 -15.51
N THR A 743 -51.64 -8.30 -14.67
CA THR A 743 -52.70 -9.23 -15.11
C THR A 743 -53.80 -8.56 -15.93
N GLY A 744 -54.08 -7.28 -15.67
CA GLY A 744 -55.03 -6.45 -16.41
C GLY A 744 -54.42 -5.56 -17.50
N VAL A 745 -53.13 -5.72 -17.83
CA VAL A 745 -52.39 -4.84 -18.75
C VAL A 745 -52.06 -5.58 -20.04
N SER A 746 -52.31 -4.95 -21.19
CA SER A 746 -51.95 -5.49 -22.51
C SER A 746 -50.52 -5.10 -22.90
N ALA A 747 -49.84 -5.94 -23.67
CA ALA A 747 -48.53 -5.59 -24.24
C ALA A 747 -48.60 -4.35 -25.16
N THR A 748 -49.77 -4.06 -25.75
CA THR A 748 -50.00 -2.84 -26.53
C THR A 748 -49.93 -1.56 -25.69
N ASP A 749 -50.13 -1.68 -24.38
CA ASP A 749 -50.00 -0.57 -23.44
C ASP A 749 -48.53 -0.27 -23.12
N LYS A 750 -47.58 -1.08 -23.61
CA LYS A 750 -46.12 -0.93 -23.43
C LYS A 750 -45.74 -0.70 -21.96
N PRO A 751 -46.07 -1.63 -21.05
CA PRO A 751 -45.69 -1.48 -19.65
C PRO A 751 -44.18 -1.41 -19.50
N ALA A 752 -43.67 -0.46 -18.73
CA ALA A 752 -42.24 -0.29 -18.47
C ALA A 752 -41.96 0.17 -17.03
N LEU A 753 -40.79 -0.17 -16.50
CA LEU A 753 -40.30 0.37 -15.23
C LEU A 753 -39.28 1.47 -15.51
N ASN A 754 -39.63 2.71 -15.17
CA ASN A 754 -38.73 3.86 -15.31
C ASN A 754 -38.22 4.29 -13.95
N MET A 755 -36.96 4.66 -13.83
CA MET A 755 -36.39 5.19 -12.59
C MET A 755 -35.19 6.10 -12.88
N ARG A 756 -34.72 6.77 -11.84
CA ARG A 756 -33.43 7.45 -11.80
C ARG A 756 -32.46 6.53 -11.10
N LEU A 757 -31.34 6.26 -11.75
CA LEU A 757 -30.33 5.35 -11.25
C LEU A 757 -28.95 6.01 -11.36
N LEU A 758 -28.15 5.88 -10.31
CA LEU A 758 -26.74 6.19 -10.30
C LEU A 758 -25.97 4.95 -9.90
N TRP A 759 -24.88 4.68 -10.59
CA TRP A 759 -23.97 3.61 -10.22
C TRP A 759 -22.56 4.16 -10.26
N ASP A 760 -21.82 3.93 -9.17
CA ASP A 760 -20.40 4.20 -9.06
C ASP A 760 -19.77 2.96 -8.49
N THR A 761 -19.44 2.06 -9.39
CA THR A 761 -19.03 0.69 -9.11
C THR A 761 -17.62 0.49 -9.65
N GLU A 762 -16.93 -0.55 -9.19
CA GLU A 762 -15.69 -0.96 -9.86
C GLU A 762 -15.96 -1.27 -11.36
N PRO A 763 -15.29 -0.60 -12.32
CA PRO A 763 -15.59 -0.77 -13.74
C PRO A 763 -15.28 -2.17 -14.27
N GLY A 764 -16.31 -2.85 -14.76
CA GLY A 764 -16.23 -4.20 -15.32
C GLY A 764 -16.51 -5.30 -14.31
N TYR A 765 -16.61 -4.99 -13.02
CA TYR A 765 -16.22 -5.91 -11.96
C TYR A 765 -17.29 -6.04 -10.88
N ASP A 766 -17.69 -4.88 -10.36
CA ASP A 766 -18.97 -4.69 -9.69
C ASP A 766 -20.09 -4.40 -10.72
N HIS A 767 -21.30 -4.88 -10.47
CA HIS A 767 -22.43 -4.69 -11.40
C HIS A 767 -23.72 -4.24 -10.72
N ALA A 768 -24.40 -3.29 -11.38
CA ALA A 768 -25.82 -3.02 -11.12
C ALA A 768 -26.68 -3.65 -12.22
N VAL A 769 -27.75 -4.37 -11.85
CA VAL A 769 -28.67 -5.03 -12.79
C VAL A 769 -30.13 -4.81 -12.38
N LEU A 770 -31.04 -4.89 -13.37
CA LEU A 770 -32.47 -5.07 -13.10
C LEU A 770 -32.88 -6.51 -13.43
N GLU A 771 -33.06 -7.32 -12.40
CA GLU A 771 -33.57 -8.70 -12.50
C GLU A 771 -35.09 -8.70 -12.61
N ALA A 772 -35.68 -9.64 -13.37
CA ALA A 772 -37.12 -9.83 -13.52
C ALA A 772 -37.50 -11.30 -13.70
N HIS A 773 -38.63 -11.73 -13.13
CA HIS A 773 -39.22 -13.05 -13.36
C HIS A 773 -40.74 -13.04 -13.12
N THR A 774 -41.47 -13.98 -13.72
CA THR A 774 -42.89 -14.19 -13.42
C THR A 774 -43.03 -14.71 -12.00
N VAL A 775 -43.93 -14.13 -11.20
CA VAL A 775 -44.14 -14.55 -9.80
C VAL A 775 -44.44 -16.04 -9.72
N GLY A 776 -43.64 -16.76 -8.93
CA GLY A 776 -43.76 -18.21 -8.74
C GLY A 776 -43.17 -19.07 -9.87
N ALA A 777 -42.56 -18.47 -10.89
CA ALA A 777 -41.83 -19.17 -11.95
C ALA A 777 -40.31 -18.98 -11.81
N ASP A 778 -39.56 -19.89 -12.39
CA ASP A 778 -38.09 -19.87 -12.47
C ASP A 778 -37.64 -19.37 -13.86
N ASP A 779 -38.14 -18.21 -14.29
CA ASP A 779 -37.88 -17.59 -15.59
C ASP A 779 -37.09 -16.28 -15.47
N TRP A 780 -36.14 -16.26 -14.52
CA TRP A 780 -35.30 -15.10 -14.23
C TRP A 780 -34.50 -14.63 -15.45
N THR A 781 -34.56 -13.33 -15.73
CA THR A 781 -33.66 -12.62 -16.67
C THR A 781 -33.20 -11.29 -16.08
N THR A 782 -32.12 -10.72 -16.59
CA THR A 782 -31.88 -9.27 -16.42
C THR A 782 -32.37 -8.53 -17.66
N LEU A 783 -32.98 -7.37 -17.47
CA LEU A 783 -33.61 -6.61 -18.54
C LEU A 783 -32.63 -5.59 -19.16
N PRO A 784 -32.59 -5.47 -20.50
CA PRO A 784 -31.87 -4.37 -21.13
C PRO A 784 -32.59 -3.05 -20.85
N GLU A 785 -31.81 -2.02 -20.59
CA GLU A 785 -32.29 -0.65 -20.51
C GLU A 785 -32.57 -0.12 -21.94
N ALA A 786 -33.69 0.58 -22.11
CA ALA A 786 -34.25 0.98 -23.39
C ALA A 786 -33.38 1.96 -24.20
N GLY A 787 -32.57 2.79 -23.53
CA GLY A 787 -31.56 3.68 -24.11
C GLY A 787 -30.21 3.01 -24.41
N GLY A 788 -30.04 1.74 -24.05
CA GLY A 788 -28.84 0.95 -24.33
C GLY A 788 -27.66 1.24 -23.40
N VAL A 789 -27.91 1.80 -22.21
CA VAL A 789 -26.83 2.01 -21.21
C VAL A 789 -26.37 0.70 -20.59
N THR A 790 -27.29 -0.25 -20.35
CA THR A 790 -26.91 -1.61 -19.98
C THR A 790 -26.18 -2.28 -21.12
N LYS A 791 -25.10 -3.00 -20.82
CA LYS A 791 -24.39 -3.81 -21.80
C LYS A 791 -24.63 -5.29 -21.54
N THR A 792 -24.66 -6.05 -22.63
CA THR A 792 -24.56 -7.51 -22.59
C THR A 792 -23.11 -7.97 -22.42
N THR A 793 -22.15 -7.04 -22.31
CA THR A 793 -20.80 -7.36 -21.89
C THR A 793 -20.88 -8.07 -20.54
N VAL A 794 -20.40 -9.31 -20.53
CA VAL A 794 -20.32 -10.12 -19.32
C VAL A 794 -19.36 -9.45 -18.33
N PRO A 795 -19.45 -9.75 -17.02
CA PRO A 795 -18.47 -9.29 -16.06
C PRO A 795 -17.04 -9.53 -16.56
N ALA A 796 -16.15 -8.61 -16.27
CA ALA A 796 -14.75 -8.79 -16.55
C ALA A 796 -14.26 -10.03 -15.78
N ASP A 797 -13.46 -10.82 -16.48
CA ASP A 797 -13.06 -12.16 -16.06
C ASP A 797 -14.24 -13.13 -15.77
N CYS A 798 -15.45 -12.86 -16.28
CA CYS A 798 -16.60 -13.79 -16.16
C CYS A 798 -16.29 -15.17 -16.76
N GLY A 799 -15.48 -15.22 -17.83
CA GLY A 799 -15.01 -16.49 -18.42
C GLY A 799 -14.21 -17.35 -17.46
N GLN A 800 -13.66 -16.74 -16.41
CA GLN A 800 -12.93 -17.42 -15.35
C GLN A 800 -13.93 -17.96 -14.27
N GLY A 801 -15.14 -17.39 -14.15
CA GLY A 801 -16.25 -17.98 -13.40
C GLY A 801 -16.50 -17.44 -11.98
N PHE A 802 -15.82 -16.36 -11.60
CA PHE A 802 -15.65 -15.96 -10.21
C PHE A 802 -16.81 -15.19 -9.62
N LEU A 803 -17.31 -14.16 -10.31
CA LEU A 803 -18.57 -13.48 -9.94
C LEU A 803 -19.69 -14.51 -9.76
N ILE A 804 -19.73 -15.52 -10.63
CA ILE A 804 -20.70 -16.62 -10.59
C ILE A 804 -20.41 -17.62 -9.45
N ALA A 805 -19.16 -17.83 -9.03
CA ALA A 805 -18.82 -18.75 -7.94
C ALA A 805 -19.21 -18.19 -6.57
N GLU A 806 -18.91 -16.91 -6.35
CA GLU A 806 -19.30 -16.20 -5.12
C GLU A 806 -20.79 -15.83 -5.12
N HIS A 807 -21.38 -15.61 -6.31
CA HIS A 807 -22.81 -15.38 -6.47
C HIS A 807 -23.43 -16.40 -7.44
N PRO A 808 -23.65 -17.66 -6.99
CA PRO A 808 -24.20 -18.73 -7.83
C PRO A 808 -25.52 -18.40 -8.52
N TRP A 809 -26.27 -17.44 -7.98
CA TRP A 809 -27.50 -16.91 -8.57
C TRP A 809 -27.31 -16.35 -9.98
N LEU A 810 -26.12 -15.83 -10.31
CA LEU A 810 -25.82 -15.29 -11.64
C LEU A 810 -25.95 -16.30 -12.79
N LYS A 811 -25.96 -17.61 -12.50
CA LYS A 811 -26.17 -18.67 -13.49
C LYS A 811 -27.51 -18.57 -14.23
N HIS A 812 -28.49 -17.86 -13.68
CA HIS A 812 -29.73 -17.52 -14.37
C HIS A 812 -29.50 -16.66 -15.62
N TYR A 813 -28.46 -15.82 -15.60
CA TYR A 813 -28.20 -14.79 -16.62
C TYR A 813 -26.94 -15.02 -17.44
N LEU A 814 -25.97 -15.74 -16.86
CA LEU A 814 -24.65 -15.99 -17.42
C LEU A 814 -24.41 -17.50 -17.55
N THR A 815 -23.92 -17.93 -18.71
CA THR A 815 -23.44 -19.31 -18.90
C THR A 815 -21.93 -19.31 -19.01
N LEU A 816 -21.29 -20.07 -18.13
CA LEU A 816 -19.86 -20.37 -18.15
C LEU A 816 -19.62 -21.67 -18.93
N ALA A 817 -18.82 -21.63 -19.99
CA ALA A 817 -18.40 -22.79 -20.77
C ALA A 817 -16.98 -22.59 -21.34
N ASP A 818 -16.08 -23.56 -21.13
CA ASP A 818 -14.73 -23.60 -21.71
C ASP A 818 -13.90 -22.31 -21.55
N ASN A 819 -13.87 -21.77 -20.32
CA ASN A 819 -13.25 -20.48 -19.97
C ASN A 819 -13.82 -19.25 -20.72
N ALA A 820 -14.99 -19.40 -21.34
CA ALA A 820 -15.76 -18.31 -21.92
C ALA A 820 -17.06 -18.12 -21.14
N CYS A 821 -17.52 -16.88 -21.07
CA CYS A 821 -18.78 -16.52 -20.44
C CYS A 821 -19.67 -15.85 -21.48
N THR A 822 -20.92 -16.33 -21.58
CA THR A 822 -21.91 -15.76 -22.48
C THR A 822 -23.01 -15.07 -21.70
N ALA A 823 -23.54 -13.99 -22.26
CA ALA A 823 -24.58 -13.15 -21.68
C ALA A 823 -25.98 -13.80 -21.68
N LYS A 824 -26.04 -15.12 -21.57
CA LYS A 824 -27.27 -15.91 -21.53
C LYS A 824 -27.07 -17.07 -20.56
N GLY A 825 -27.92 -17.18 -19.54
CA GLY A 825 -27.86 -18.21 -18.52
C GLY A 825 -28.91 -19.30 -18.70
N THR A 826 -29.19 -20.02 -17.62
CA THR A 826 -30.16 -21.13 -17.61
C THR A 826 -31.58 -20.70 -17.95
N THR A 827 -31.97 -19.48 -17.56
CA THR A 827 -33.35 -19.00 -17.65
C THR A 827 -33.48 -17.71 -18.47
N GLY A 828 -32.46 -16.84 -18.48
CA GLY A 828 -32.55 -15.51 -19.07
C GLY A 828 -31.24 -14.98 -19.65
N SER A 829 -31.21 -13.68 -19.91
CA SER A 829 -30.06 -12.97 -20.49
C SER A 829 -29.43 -12.01 -19.49
N TRP A 830 -28.16 -11.66 -19.73
CA TRP A 830 -27.37 -10.70 -18.95
C TRP A 830 -27.36 -9.31 -19.60
N ASN A 831 -27.69 -8.31 -18.80
CA ASN A 831 -27.68 -6.90 -19.10
C ASN A 831 -27.31 -6.18 -17.81
N SER A 832 -26.17 -5.48 -17.79
CA SER A 832 -25.67 -4.83 -16.59
C SER A 832 -25.12 -3.44 -16.83
N LEU A 833 -25.01 -2.70 -15.72
CA LEU A 833 -24.35 -1.42 -15.59
C LEU A 833 -23.10 -1.63 -14.74
N THR A 834 -22.02 -0.94 -15.07
CA THR A 834 -20.76 -1.03 -14.33
C THR A 834 -19.92 0.23 -14.56
N GLY A 835 -18.97 0.49 -13.67
CA GLY A 835 -18.14 1.69 -13.64
C GLY A 835 -18.87 2.88 -13.04
N SER A 836 -18.43 4.09 -13.39
CA SER A 836 -19.08 5.31 -12.93
C SER A 836 -20.05 5.86 -13.98
N SER A 837 -21.29 6.11 -13.59
CA SER A 837 -22.29 6.79 -14.42
C SER A 837 -22.05 8.30 -14.54
N GLY A 838 -21.10 8.85 -13.75
CA GLY A 838 -20.82 10.29 -13.68
C GLY A 838 -22.00 11.12 -13.15
N GLY A 839 -22.97 10.49 -12.47
CA GLY A 839 -24.19 11.12 -11.96
C GLY A 839 -25.47 10.35 -12.30
N TRP A 840 -26.63 10.93 -11.96
CA TRP A 840 -27.95 10.33 -12.16
C TRP A 840 -28.32 10.15 -13.64
N GLN A 841 -28.71 8.93 -14.00
CA GLN A 841 -29.21 8.57 -15.32
C GLN A 841 -30.71 8.25 -15.25
N GLN A 842 -31.48 8.69 -16.25
CA GLN A 842 -32.84 8.18 -16.45
C GLN A 842 -32.72 6.82 -17.13
N VAL A 843 -33.25 5.78 -16.52
CA VAL A 843 -33.26 4.42 -17.09
C VAL A 843 -34.70 3.93 -17.22
N GLY A 844 -34.96 3.13 -18.27
CA GLY A 844 -36.27 2.52 -18.50
C GLY A 844 -36.16 1.08 -18.96
N PHE A 845 -36.97 0.19 -18.40
CA PHE A 845 -36.94 -1.25 -18.68
C PHE A 845 -38.29 -1.73 -19.17
N ASP A 846 -38.34 -2.38 -20.33
CA ASP A 846 -39.57 -2.88 -20.94
C ASP A 846 -40.11 -4.12 -20.20
N LEU A 847 -41.36 -4.07 -19.77
CA LEU A 847 -42.07 -5.15 -19.09
C LEU A 847 -43.15 -5.80 -19.98
N SER A 848 -43.22 -5.45 -21.27
CA SER A 848 -44.24 -5.95 -22.20
C SER A 848 -44.30 -7.48 -22.30
N ALA A 849 -43.17 -8.17 -22.09
CA ALA A 849 -43.11 -9.64 -22.05
C ALA A 849 -43.90 -10.27 -20.88
N TYR A 850 -44.21 -9.47 -19.85
CA TYR A 850 -44.95 -9.90 -18.65
C TYR A 850 -46.40 -9.39 -18.63
N ALA A 851 -46.88 -8.74 -19.71
CA ALA A 851 -48.27 -8.33 -19.84
C ALA A 851 -49.22 -9.52 -19.63
N GLY A 852 -50.27 -9.33 -18.82
CA GLY A 852 -51.20 -10.39 -18.43
C GLY A 852 -50.71 -11.29 -17.28
N LYS A 853 -49.56 -11.01 -16.64
CA LYS A 853 -48.99 -11.77 -15.52
C LYS A 853 -48.62 -10.86 -14.34
N SER A 854 -48.31 -11.44 -13.19
CA SER A 854 -47.57 -10.73 -12.14
C SER A 854 -46.06 -10.99 -12.30
N VAL A 855 -45.25 -9.93 -12.21
CA VAL A 855 -43.79 -9.97 -12.36
C VAL A 855 -43.13 -9.45 -11.09
N GLU A 856 -42.07 -10.09 -10.64
CA GLU A 856 -41.21 -9.55 -9.59
C GLU A 856 -39.91 -9.05 -10.21
N VAL A 857 -39.48 -7.87 -9.77
CA VAL A 857 -38.28 -7.20 -10.26
C VAL A 857 -37.36 -6.84 -9.11
N SER A 858 -36.04 -6.93 -9.31
CA SER A 858 -35.03 -6.53 -8.32
C SER A 858 -33.98 -5.62 -8.93
N ILE A 859 -33.73 -4.48 -8.29
CA ILE A 859 -32.54 -3.66 -8.56
C ILE A 859 -31.43 -4.25 -7.68
N SER A 860 -30.38 -4.74 -8.32
CA SER A 860 -29.36 -5.50 -7.61
C SER A 860 -28.00 -4.87 -7.80
N TYR A 861 -27.27 -4.69 -6.69
CA TYR A 861 -25.87 -4.30 -6.68
C TYR A 861 -25.05 -5.51 -6.26
N ILE A 862 -24.24 -5.99 -7.18
CA ILE A 862 -23.51 -7.24 -7.08
C ILE A 862 -22.06 -6.83 -7.05
N THR A 863 -21.49 -6.83 -5.84
CA THR A 863 -20.11 -6.45 -5.66
C THR A 863 -19.22 -7.66 -5.72
N ASP A 864 -18.07 -7.43 -6.31
CA ASP A 864 -16.99 -8.29 -6.03
C ASP A 864 -16.23 -7.81 -4.79
N PRO A 865 -15.31 -8.63 -4.30
CA PRO A 865 -14.59 -8.20 -3.12
C PRO A 865 -13.36 -7.28 -3.47
N GLY A 866 -13.11 -6.27 -2.63
CA GLY A 866 -11.99 -5.31 -2.74
C GLY A 866 -12.51 -3.88 -2.92
N THR A 867 -11.81 -2.98 -3.60
CA THR A 867 -12.27 -1.58 -3.71
C THR A 867 -13.34 -1.36 -4.76
N GLY A 868 -14.56 -1.06 -4.35
CA GLY A 868 -15.56 -0.48 -5.25
C GLY A 868 -15.54 1.04 -5.31
N GLY A 869 -16.43 1.57 -6.14
CA GLY A 869 -16.85 2.96 -6.07
C GLY A 869 -17.80 3.20 -4.89
N HIS A 870 -18.54 4.30 -4.91
CA HIS A 870 -19.41 4.66 -3.79
C HIS A 870 -20.69 3.80 -3.66
N GLY A 871 -21.08 3.06 -4.71
CA GLY A 871 -22.23 2.13 -4.70
C GLY A 871 -23.32 2.46 -5.73
N VAL A 872 -24.55 1.96 -5.49
CA VAL A 872 -25.69 2.11 -6.41
C VAL A 872 -26.85 2.80 -5.70
N LEU A 873 -27.44 3.79 -6.37
CA LEU A 873 -28.51 4.63 -5.86
C LEU A 873 -29.70 4.61 -6.82
N ALA A 874 -30.92 4.58 -6.29
CA ALA A 874 -32.17 4.55 -7.05
C ALA A 874 -33.21 5.53 -6.51
N ASP A 875 -33.94 6.19 -7.40
CA ASP A 875 -34.95 7.21 -7.08
C ASP A 875 -36.04 7.31 -8.18
N ASP A 876 -37.18 7.96 -7.88
CA ASP A 876 -38.32 8.19 -8.77
C ASP A 876 -38.82 6.94 -9.56
N ALA A 877 -38.79 5.76 -8.93
CA ALA A 877 -39.14 4.50 -9.58
C ALA A 877 -40.64 4.38 -9.87
N SER A 878 -41.03 4.28 -11.14
CA SER A 878 -42.42 4.36 -11.62
C SER A 878 -42.76 3.26 -12.62
N LEU A 879 -43.94 2.65 -12.47
CA LEU A 879 -44.51 1.78 -13.49
C LEU A 879 -45.24 2.63 -14.54
N VAL A 880 -44.80 2.62 -15.79
CA VAL A 880 -45.47 3.31 -16.89
C VAL A 880 -46.38 2.33 -17.63
N VAL A 881 -47.66 2.67 -17.82
CA VAL A 881 -48.62 1.89 -18.63
C VAL A 881 -49.40 2.84 -19.53
N GLY A 882 -49.44 2.56 -20.82
CA GLY A 882 -50.09 3.41 -21.84
C GLY A 882 -49.43 4.80 -21.93
N GLY A 883 -48.12 4.90 -21.65
CA GLY A 883 -47.38 6.16 -21.57
C GLY A 883 -47.66 7.01 -20.32
N THR A 884 -48.42 6.49 -19.35
CA THR A 884 -48.73 7.19 -18.09
C THR A 884 -48.01 6.53 -16.92
N ALA A 885 -47.24 7.32 -16.16
CA ALA A 885 -46.60 6.86 -14.93
C ALA A 885 -47.65 6.57 -13.85
N LYS A 886 -47.52 5.41 -13.20
CA LYS A 886 -48.36 4.89 -12.14
C LYS A 886 -47.45 4.37 -11.03
N GLN A 887 -47.96 4.41 -9.78
CA GLN A 887 -47.28 3.82 -8.62
C GLN A 887 -45.81 4.25 -8.48
N THR A 888 -45.57 5.55 -8.68
CA THR A 888 -44.27 6.22 -8.51
C THR A 888 -43.85 6.18 -7.05
N GLU A 889 -42.63 5.72 -6.81
CA GLU A 889 -41.98 5.70 -5.50
C GLU A 889 -40.69 6.51 -5.56
N GLY A 890 -40.66 7.64 -4.87
CA GLY A 890 -39.46 8.47 -4.67
C GLY A 890 -38.74 8.17 -3.35
N PHE A 891 -39.15 7.12 -2.63
CA PHE A 891 -38.55 6.68 -1.37
C PHE A 891 -38.61 7.69 -0.22
N GLU A 892 -39.49 8.69 -0.30
CA GLU A 892 -39.54 9.83 0.65
C GLU A 892 -39.97 9.45 2.08
N THR A 893 -40.82 8.43 2.22
CA THR A 893 -41.40 8.03 3.51
C THR A 893 -41.03 6.61 3.95
N SER A 894 -40.70 5.73 3.00
CA SER A 894 -40.31 4.33 3.21
C SER A 894 -39.72 3.77 1.91
N LEU A 895 -39.41 2.47 1.86
CA LEU A 895 -39.12 1.79 0.59
C LEU A 895 -40.38 1.55 -0.27
N GLY A 896 -41.56 1.89 0.24
CA GLY A 896 -42.82 1.78 -0.49
C GLY A 896 -43.21 0.34 -0.77
N ALA A 897 -43.50 0.06 -2.04
CA ALA A 897 -43.74 -1.30 -2.52
C ALA A 897 -42.44 -2.12 -2.71
N TRP A 898 -41.27 -1.53 -2.44
CA TRP A 898 -39.98 -2.22 -2.49
C TRP A 898 -39.59 -2.75 -1.11
N HIS A 899 -38.86 -3.85 -1.08
CA HIS A 899 -38.31 -4.46 0.13
C HIS A 899 -36.93 -5.06 -0.15
N VAL A 900 -36.19 -5.37 0.92
CA VAL A 900 -34.83 -5.90 0.85
C VAL A 900 -34.87 -7.38 1.27
N PRO A 901 -34.87 -8.33 0.32
CA PRO A 901 -34.95 -9.75 0.65
C PRO A 901 -33.61 -10.33 1.13
N GLY A 902 -32.53 -9.54 1.12
CA GLY A 902 -31.17 -10.01 1.34
C GLY A 902 -30.56 -10.69 0.11
N PRO A 903 -29.31 -11.17 0.23
CA PRO A 903 -28.61 -11.83 -0.86
C PRO A 903 -29.36 -13.07 -1.35
N PRO A 904 -29.33 -13.37 -2.66
CA PRO A 904 -29.87 -14.62 -3.18
C PRO A 904 -29.09 -15.83 -2.66
N ALA A 905 -29.73 -17.01 -2.72
CA ALA A 905 -29.16 -18.24 -2.20
C ALA A 905 -27.75 -18.51 -2.76
N GLY A 906 -26.80 -18.76 -1.85
CA GLY A 906 -25.41 -19.07 -2.19
C GLY A 906 -24.46 -17.87 -2.24
N SER A 907 -24.94 -16.63 -2.02
CA SER A 907 -24.07 -15.44 -1.91
C SER A 907 -23.71 -15.14 -0.44
N PRO A 908 -22.57 -14.49 -0.15
CA PRO A 908 -22.17 -14.16 1.23
C PRO A 908 -23.15 -13.21 1.94
N PRO A 909 -23.17 -13.21 3.29
CA PRO A 909 -23.98 -12.27 4.06
C PRO A 909 -23.56 -10.81 3.82
N VAL A 910 -24.55 -9.94 3.60
CA VAL A 910 -24.29 -8.51 3.36
C VAL A 910 -24.18 -7.74 4.68
N LEU A 911 -23.07 -7.03 4.89
CA LEU A 911 -22.84 -6.18 6.08
C LEU A 911 -23.64 -4.86 6.05
N LYS A 912 -23.84 -4.29 4.85
CA LYS A 912 -24.64 -3.06 4.61
C LYS A 912 -25.48 -3.23 3.35
N ASP A 913 -26.77 -3.52 3.48
CA ASP A 913 -27.69 -3.74 2.34
C ASP A 913 -28.40 -2.44 1.92
N TRP A 914 -29.29 -2.52 0.93
CA TRP A 914 -30.15 -1.41 0.49
C TRP A 914 -30.87 -0.77 1.67
N ALA A 915 -30.79 0.54 1.76
CA ALA A 915 -31.50 1.31 2.77
C ALA A 915 -32.04 2.60 2.16
N ARG A 916 -33.09 3.15 2.79
CA ARG A 916 -33.48 4.52 2.51
C ARG A 916 -32.39 5.44 3.08
N SER A 917 -31.82 6.28 2.23
CA SER A 917 -30.79 7.23 2.63
C SER A 917 -31.08 8.63 2.10
N GLY A 918 -30.61 9.65 2.81
CA GLY A 918 -30.42 10.98 2.23
C GLY A 918 -29.11 11.02 1.44
N THR A 919 -28.45 12.18 1.37
CA THR A 919 -27.12 12.26 0.76
C THR A 919 -26.10 11.42 1.53
N LEU A 920 -25.42 10.50 0.84
CA LEU A 920 -24.46 9.57 1.45
C LEU A 920 -23.05 10.13 1.53
N PHE A 921 -22.52 10.54 0.38
CA PHE A 921 -21.15 11.03 0.27
C PHE A 921 -21.18 12.49 -0.15
N GLN A 922 -20.39 13.31 0.52
CA GLN A 922 -20.22 14.69 0.12
C GLN A 922 -18.90 14.76 -0.65
N THR A 923 -19.00 15.12 -1.92
CA THR A 923 -17.80 15.48 -2.67
C THR A 923 -17.57 16.98 -2.56
N TYR A 924 -16.29 17.35 -2.56
CA TYR A 924 -15.89 18.74 -2.42
C TYR A 924 -14.96 19.13 -3.55
N GLY A 925 -15.14 20.33 -4.11
CA GLY A 925 -14.21 20.91 -5.09
C GLY A 925 -12.94 21.48 -4.45
N ALA A 926 -12.87 21.44 -3.11
CA ALA A 926 -11.72 21.85 -2.33
C ALA A 926 -11.67 21.09 -1.00
N VAL A 927 -10.47 20.86 -0.49
CA VAL A 927 -10.21 20.24 0.81
C VAL A 927 -9.27 21.12 1.62
N THR A 928 -9.41 21.10 2.94
CA THR A 928 -8.52 21.82 3.86
C THR A 928 -8.02 20.90 4.96
N THR A 929 -6.75 21.08 5.32
CA THR A 929 -6.17 20.59 6.58
C THR A 929 -5.73 21.80 7.41
N ASP A 930 -5.05 21.56 8.54
CA ASP A 930 -4.48 22.65 9.34
C ASP A 930 -3.31 23.38 8.60
N ASP A 931 -2.68 22.73 7.61
CA ASP A 931 -1.50 23.25 6.88
C ASP A 931 -1.69 23.39 5.36
N THR A 932 -2.76 22.84 4.79
CA THR A 932 -2.98 22.80 3.33
C THR A 932 -4.40 23.26 2.92
N VAL A 933 -4.47 23.92 1.77
CA VAL A 933 -5.71 24.17 1.02
C VAL A 933 -5.53 23.56 -0.36
N LEU A 934 -6.34 22.56 -0.69
CA LEU A 934 -6.38 21.92 -2.00
C LEU A 934 -7.58 22.45 -2.79
N LEU A 935 -7.35 22.91 -4.02
CA LEU A 935 -8.37 23.37 -4.95
C LEU A 935 -8.33 22.49 -6.21
N GLY A 936 -9.45 21.85 -6.56
CA GLY A 936 -9.57 20.99 -7.73
C GLY A 936 -9.66 21.72 -9.07
N PHE A 937 -9.18 22.96 -9.13
CA PHE A 937 -9.20 23.80 -10.31
C PHE A 937 -8.05 24.81 -10.20
N GLY A 938 -7.59 25.30 -11.34
CA GLY A 938 -6.57 26.34 -11.39
C GLY A 938 -7.16 27.72 -11.12
N LEU A 939 -6.37 28.63 -10.54
CA LEU A 939 -6.80 30.03 -10.42
C LEU A 939 -7.00 30.67 -11.80
N GLU A 940 -6.31 30.19 -12.83
CA GLU A 940 -6.51 30.65 -14.20
C GLU A 940 -7.92 30.39 -14.76
N GLN A 941 -8.67 29.47 -14.14
CA GLN A 941 -10.05 29.11 -14.47
C GLN A 941 -11.09 29.93 -13.68
N VAL A 942 -10.67 30.73 -12.70
CA VAL A 942 -11.56 31.67 -12.01
C VAL A 942 -11.72 32.93 -12.86
N SER A 943 -12.95 33.25 -13.28
CA SER A 943 -13.22 34.18 -14.37
C SER A 943 -12.72 35.61 -14.14
N SER A 944 -12.82 36.14 -12.92
CA SER A 944 -12.45 37.52 -12.60
C SER A 944 -11.22 37.62 -11.69
N ALA A 945 -10.44 38.70 -11.86
CA ALA A 945 -9.29 38.98 -10.99
C ALA A 945 -9.71 39.24 -9.53
N ALA A 946 -10.87 39.87 -9.32
CA ALA A 946 -11.42 40.12 -8.00
C ALA A 946 -11.79 38.82 -7.28
N ASP A 947 -12.37 37.86 -8.00
CA ASP A 947 -12.73 36.55 -7.43
C ASP A 947 -11.48 35.72 -7.13
N ARG A 948 -10.47 35.74 -8.01
CA ARG A 948 -9.17 35.12 -7.71
C ARG A 948 -8.59 35.65 -6.41
N ALA A 949 -8.56 36.97 -6.25
CA ALA A 949 -8.06 37.61 -5.04
C ALA A 949 -8.88 37.24 -3.79
N ALA A 950 -10.22 37.22 -3.90
CA ALA A 950 -11.10 36.88 -2.80
C ALA A 950 -10.95 35.42 -2.36
N LEU A 951 -10.85 34.48 -3.32
CA LEU A 951 -10.60 33.06 -3.04
C LEU A 951 -9.24 32.86 -2.37
N VAL A 952 -8.18 33.45 -2.93
CA VAL A 952 -6.83 33.35 -2.36
C VAL A 952 -6.81 33.93 -0.95
N LYS A 953 -7.45 35.09 -0.71
CA LYS A 953 -7.57 35.66 0.64
C LYS A 953 -8.23 34.69 1.64
N LYS A 954 -9.24 33.93 1.21
CA LYS A 954 -9.87 32.89 2.04
C LYS A 954 -8.94 31.71 2.30
N ALA A 955 -8.22 31.26 1.28
CA ALA A 955 -7.23 30.19 1.42
C ALA A 955 -6.11 30.57 2.41
N PHE A 956 -5.60 31.80 2.35
CA PHE A 956 -4.64 32.30 3.35
C PHE A 956 -5.24 32.32 4.76
N ALA A 957 -6.47 32.82 4.91
CA ALA A 957 -7.15 32.84 6.21
C ALA A 957 -7.39 31.43 6.78
N ALA A 958 -7.73 30.45 5.93
CA ALA A 958 -7.92 29.05 6.32
C ALA A 958 -6.63 28.44 6.90
N LEU A 959 -5.48 28.85 6.36
CA LEU A 959 -4.18 28.46 6.88
C LEU A 959 -3.78 29.23 8.14
N GLY A 960 -4.61 30.16 8.66
CA GLY A 960 -4.25 31.06 9.77
C GLY A 960 -3.21 32.11 9.37
N GLY A 961 -3.32 32.61 8.14
CA GLY A 961 -2.52 33.66 7.51
C GLY A 961 -3.11 35.06 7.64
#